data_AF-A0A916MIE0-F1
#
_entry.id   AF-A0A916MIE0-F1
#
_cell.length_a   1.000
_cell.length_b   1.000
_cell.length_c   1.000
_cell.angle_alpha   90.00
_cell.angle_beta   90.00
_cell.angle_gamma   90.00
#
_symmetry.space_group_name_H-M   'P 1'
#
loop_
_entity.id
_entity.type
_entity.pdbx_description
1 polymer ?
#
loop_
_entity_poly.entity_id
_entity_poly.type
_entity_poly.pdbx_seq_one_letter_code
_entity_poly.pdbx_strand_id
1 'polypeptide(L)'
;MCGIAGIVDLRGGHAPERGLLRRMASAVRHRGPDELGLYLDETVGFVHTRLSVIDPTRGQQPLSNEDGSVWITYNGEIYDHVELRSRLEACGHRFHTSSDTEVLLHAVCEWGAEALANVNGQFAFALWDRRKRRLLLARDRFGVRPLHLARHAGRLYFASAASAFFADPTFPRGFDPRGIDEIFTFWATVAPLTPFAGIEELAPGRLLEIDLESGGSQLLPLPERERPPGPASLGLDEAALQLRGELARATRLRIERADVAVGSYLSGGLDSSLIAALAREVRPGHLDTFSVRFDDAEFDETKWQKLVVERLETEHHELRVSARDIARVFPEVVGHAERPLLRTAPAPLYLLSRATRACGTKVVVTGEGADEMLGGYDLFREAKIRAFWARDPDSKLRPRLLERLHPYLRRSPAAAREMARRFFAQGLSETDHPAYSHLPRWRSASALKRLFSRELRETLRDEDPIARLLATLPLDFPSLDLLAKAQHLEVKTLLSGYILSSQGDRALMAHAVEGRFPFLDAGVVAFCSELPARYKLRGLDEKHVLKRAARGLVPDEILARAKQPYRAPDAACFVGGYAPDYVSELLCPEAVSSAGLFDPVAIERLLAKCRSRANEGPLSNADNMALVGVLSSQILWDRLIRSPANLPEAPVEERRAPADRDRDAMAR
;
A
#
# COMPACT_ATOMS: atom_id res chain seq x y z
N MET A 1 7.93 10.94 7.61
CA MET A 1 7.79 10.20 6.32
C MET A 1 8.87 10.54 5.32
N CYS A 2 9.44 9.57 4.62
CA CYS A 2 10.74 9.77 3.96
C CYS A 2 10.93 8.87 2.72
N GLY A 3 11.98 9.14 1.95
CA GLY A 3 12.57 8.18 1.02
C GLY A 3 13.91 7.71 1.56
N ILE A 4 14.08 6.39 1.70
CA ILE A 4 15.35 5.77 2.10
C ILE A 4 15.94 4.99 0.94
N ALA A 5 17.27 4.97 0.85
CA ALA A 5 18.00 4.11 -0.08
C ALA A 5 19.38 3.79 0.49
N GLY A 6 20.03 2.75 -0.02
CA GLY A 6 21.40 2.47 0.35
C GLY A 6 22.02 1.27 -0.35
N ILE A 7 23.33 1.16 -0.18
CA ILE A 7 24.19 0.12 -0.75
C ILE A 7 25.05 -0.44 0.36
N VAL A 8 25.19 -1.76 0.39
CA VAL A 8 26.05 -2.49 1.32
C VAL A 8 26.98 -3.36 0.50
N ASP A 9 28.28 -3.21 0.70
CA ASP A 9 29.30 -4.10 0.13
C ASP A 9 29.30 -5.43 0.90
N LEU A 10 28.93 -6.52 0.23
CA LEU A 10 28.85 -7.85 0.85
C LEU A 10 30.16 -8.63 0.74
N ARG A 11 31.08 -8.22 -0.12
CA ARG A 11 32.30 -8.99 -0.46
C ARG A 11 33.60 -8.28 -0.09
N GLY A 12 33.53 -6.99 0.20
CA GLY A 12 34.69 -6.15 0.43
C GLY A 12 35.30 -5.63 -0.88
N GLY A 13 36.00 -4.50 -0.77
CA GLY A 13 36.73 -3.89 -1.88
C GLY A 13 35.88 -3.08 -2.86
N HIS A 14 34.57 -2.96 -2.64
CA HIS A 14 33.64 -2.24 -3.51
C HIS A 14 32.79 -1.23 -2.71
N ALA A 15 33.47 -0.41 -1.92
CA ALA A 15 32.87 0.62 -1.08
C ALA A 15 31.81 1.44 -1.86
N PRO A 16 30.67 1.78 -1.24
CA PRO A 16 29.63 2.54 -1.93
C PRO A 16 30.13 3.92 -2.40
N GLU A 17 29.77 4.28 -3.63
CA GLU A 17 30.23 5.53 -4.24
C GLU A 17 29.27 6.68 -3.95
N ARG A 18 29.83 7.83 -3.55
CA ARG A 18 29.05 9.06 -3.25
C ARG A 18 28.14 9.48 -4.40
N GLY A 19 28.67 9.55 -5.63
CA GLY A 19 27.91 9.98 -6.80
C GLY A 19 26.71 9.08 -7.08
N LEU A 20 26.87 7.76 -6.93
CA LEU A 20 25.78 6.80 -7.06
C LEU A 20 24.70 7.01 -5.99
N LEU A 21 25.09 7.16 -4.73
CA LEU A 21 24.16 7.44 -3.63
C LEU A 21 23.38 8.76 -3.84
N ARG A 22 24.01 9.79 -4.41
CA ARG A 22 23.33 11.05 -4.76
C ARG A 22 22.30 10.88 -5.87
N ARG A 23 22.56 10.03 -6.87
CA ARG A 23 21.56 9.69 -7.90
C ARG A 23 20.43 8.84 -7.33
N MET A 24 20.72 7.90 -6.43
CA MET A 24 19.69 7.15 -5.69
C MET A 24 18.80 8.09 -4.88
N ALA A 25 19.38 9.13 -4.26
CA ALA A 25 18.63 10.15 -3.54
C ALA A 25 17.66 10.91 -4.46
N SER A 26 18.08 11.27 -5.67
CA SER A 26 17.20 11.91 -6.66
C SER A 26 15.98 11.06 -7.03
N ALA A 27 16.13 9.73 -7.11
CA ALA A 27 15.01 8.82 -7.42
C ALA A 27 13.90 8.89 -6.34
N VAL A 28 14.28 9.04 -5.08
CA VAL A 28 13.34 9.01 -3.94
C VAL A 28 13.00 10.38 -3.37
N ARG A 29 13.58 11.47 -3.89
CA ARG A 29 13.43 12.84 -3.38
C ARG A 29 11.99 13.34 -3.29
N HIS A 30 11.13 12.92 -4.23
CA HIS A 30 9.71 13.31 -4.24
C HIS A 30 8.98 12.94 -2.93
N ARG A 31 9.47 11.90 -2.23
CA ARG A 31 8.91 11.44 -0.96
C ARG A 31 9.26 12.37 0.21
N GLY A 32 10.44 12.97 0.19
CA GLY A 32 10.96 13.80 1.27
C GLY A 32 11.72 15.00 0.72
N PRO A 33 11.00 16.06 0.30
CA PRO A 33 11.60 17.19 -0.37
C PRO A 33 12.25 18.21 0.57
N ASP A 34 12.04 18.11 1.89
CA ASP A 34 12.43 19.14 2.85
C ASP A 34 13.95 19.11 3.12
N GLU A 35 14.53 17.92 3.29
CA GLU A 35 15.96 17.74 3.58
C GLU A 35 16.52 16.47 2.93
N LEU A 36 17.84 16.41 2.79
CA LEU A 36 18.54 15.26 2.23
C LEU A 36 19.87 15.04 2.97
N GLY A 37 20.04 13.83 3.52
CA GLY A 37 21.26 13.43 4.20
C GLY A 37 21.82 12.12 3.68
N LEU A 38 23.12 11.93 3.89
CA LEU A 38 23.85 10.74 3.47
C LEU A 38 24.87 10.34 4.53
N TYR A 39 24.94 9.04 4.82
CA TYR A 39 25.99 8.43 5.64
C TYR A 39 26.76 7.45 4.76
N LEU A 40 28.08 7.42 4.87
CA LEU A 40 28.93 6.52 4.10
C LEU A 40 30.16 6.13 4.92
N ASP A 41 30.42 4.83 4.98
CA ASP A 41 31.70 4.25 5.40
C ASP A 41 32.24 3.28 4.32
N GLU A 42 33.30 2.53 4.62
CA GLU A 42 33.93 1.59 3.70
C GLU A 42 33.05 0.40 3.28
N THR A 43 31.96 0.15 4.02
CA THR A 43 31.07 -1.01 3.84
C THR A 43 29.65 -0.59 3.42
N VAL A 44 29.11 0.49 4.00
CA VAL A 44 27.70 0.86 3.93
C VAL A 44 27.53 2.32 3.55
N GLY A 45 26.59 2.56 2.63
CA GLY A 45 26.13 3.89 2.22
C GLY A 45 24.63 4.01 2.40
N PHE A 46 24.19 4.94 3.23
CA PHE A 46 22.79 5.27 3.48
C PHE A 46 22.44 6.63 2.88
N VAL A 47 21.24 6.69 2.31
CA VAL A 47 20.60 7.88 1.77
C VAL A 47 19.27 8.09 2.47
N HIS A 48 18.98 9.35 2.75
CA HIS A 48 17.72 9.76 3.33
C HIS A 48 17.21 11.05 2.68
N THR A 49 15.94 11.06 2.30
CA THR A 49 15.19 12.23 1.83
C THR A 49 14.02 12.42 2.78
N ARG A 50 13.91 13.58 3.42
CA ARG A 50 13.05 13.79 4.58
C ARG A 50 11.82 14.64 4.26
N LEU A 51 10.64 14.19 4.69
CA LEU A 51 9.49 15.06 4.94
C LEU A 51 9.45 15.30 6.45
N SER A 52 9.70 16.54 6.85
CA SER A 52 9.80 16.93 8.26
C SER A 52 8.38 17.03 8.85
N VAL A 53 8.05 16.05 9.70
CA VAL A 53 6.75 15.91 10.41
C VAL A 53 6.92 16.02 11.93
N ILE A 54 7.98 15.41 12.49
CA ILE A 54 8.37 15.51 13.90
C ILE A 54 9.81 16.02 13.97
N ASP A 55 10.07 16.89 14.95
CA ASP A 55 11.34 17.58 15.20
C ASP A 55 11.94 18.16 13.92
N PRO A 56 11.26 19.11 13.26
CA PRO A 56 11.72 19.64 11.97
C PRO A 56 13.15 20.18 12.03
N THR A 57 13.62 20.61 13.20
CA THR A 57 14.92 21.27 13.38
C THR A 57 16.10 20.34 13.63
N ARG A 58 15.93 19.20 14.30
CA ARG A 58 17.06 18.35 14.74
C ARG A 58 16.93 16.88 14.31
N GLY A 59 15.76 16.46 13.84
CA GLY A 59 15.48 15.07 13.43
C GLY A 59 16.07 14.64 12.09
N GLN A 60 17.15 15.26 11.63
CA GLN A 60 17.78 14.94 10.34
C GLN A 60 18.41 13.56 10.34
N GLN A 61 18.32 12.86 9.20
CA GLN A 61 18.82 11.50 9.04
C GLN A 61 19.72 11.36 7.80
N PRO A 62 20.58 10.33 7.70
CA PRO A 62 20.77 9.22 8.64
C PRO A 62 21.17 9.68 10.04
N LEU A 63 20.59 9.03 11.07
CA LEU A 63 20.79 9.38 12.48
C LEU A 63 21.71 8.35 13.13
N SER A 64 22.55 8.78 14.07
CA SER A 64 23.44 7.89 14.82
C SER A 64 23.14 7.92 16.31
N ASN A 65 23.59 6.90 17.02
CA ASN A 65 23.66 6.92 18.47
C ASN A 65 24.80 7.86 18.93
N GLU A 66 24.97 8.02 20.24
CA GLU A 66 25.83 9.04 20.86
C GLU A 66 27.31 8.94 20.44
N ASP A 67 27.79 7.72 20.21
CA ASP A 67 29.19 7.44 19.83
C ASP A 67 29.38 7.19 18.32
N GLY A 68 28.31 7.27 17.53
CA GLY A 68 28.36 7.07 16.08
C GLY A 68 28.70 5.63 15.65
N SER A 69 28.52 4.65 16.53
CA SER A 69 28.74 3.23 16.21
C SER A 69 27.54 2.54 15.55
N VAL A 70 26.34 3.07 15.74
CA VAL A 70 25.10 2.57 15.14
C VAL A 70 24.42 3.69 14.36
N TRP A 71 24.02 3.40 13.12
CA TRP A 71 23.39 4.34 12.20
C TRP A 71 22.05 3.81 11.71
N ILE A 72 21.06 4.70 11.54
CA ILE A 72 19.74 4.37 11.02
C ILE A 72 19.33 5.33 9.88
N THR A 73 18.71 4.78 8.85
CA THR A 73 17.87 5.53 7.91
C THR A 73 16.45 4.97 7.96
N TYR A 74 15.46 5.84 8.12
CA TYR A 74 14.12 5.45 8.53
C TYR A 74 13.05 6.13 7.67
N ASN A 75 12.01 5.40 7.27
CA ASN A 75 10.81 5.94 6.64
C ASN A 75 9.59 5.44 7.40
N GLY A 76 9.00 6.29 8.24
CA GLY A 76 7.85 5.89 9.02
C GLY A 76 7.38 6.92 10.05
N GLU A 77 6.59 6.41 10.98
CA GLU A 77 6.21 7.03 12.26
C GLU A 77 6.06 5.93 13.34
N ILE A 78 6.62 6.17 14.54
CA ILE A 78 6.34 5.39 15.76
C ILE A 78 5.40 6.18 16.68
N TYR A 79 4.16 5.72 16.80
CA TYR A 79 3.12 6.45 17.50
C TYR A 79 3.25 6.40 19.03
N ASP A 80 3.92 5.38 19.57
CA ASP A 80 4.20 5.19 21.00
C ASP A 80 5.62 5.64 21.39
N HIS A 81 6.26 6.51 20.58
CA HIS A 81 7.64 6.93 20.83
C HIS A 81 7.80 7.70 22.15
N VAL A 82 6.79 8.43 22.62
CA VAL A 82 6.88 9.17 23.91
C VAL A 82 6.95 8.21 25.09
N GLU A 83 6.10 7.18 25.06
CA GLU A 83 6.07 6.12 26.06
C GLU A 83 7.35 5.28 26.02
N LEU A 84 7.84 4.93 24.82
CA LEU A 84 9.09 4.20 24.65
C LEU A 84 10.31 5.02 25.09
N ARG A 85 10.35 6.32 24.77
CA ARG A 85 11.41 7.24 25.21
C ARG A 85 11.53 7.27 26.72
N SER A 86 10.41 7.39 27.43
CA SER A 86 10.38 7.41 28.90
C SER A 86 10.98 6.14 29.51
N ARG A 87 10.74 4.98 28.89
CA ARG A 87 11.33 3.69 29.31
C ARG A 87 12.84 3.65 29.06
N LEU A 88 13.30 4.18 27.92
CA LEU A 88 14.72 4.21 27.57
C LEU A 88 15.50 5.21 28.42
N GLU A 89 14.91 6.36 28.76
CA GLU A 89 15.49 7.30 29.73
C GLU A 89 15.66 6.65 31.11
N ALA A 90 14.72 5.82 31.54
CA ALA A 90 14.86 5.02 32.76
C ALA A 90 15.96 3.96 32.68
N CYS A 91 16.31 3.48 31.48
CA CYS A 91 17.48 2.64 31.22
C CYS A 91 18.79 3.45 31.10
N GLY A 92 18.75 4.78 31.16
CA GLY A 92 19.93 5.65 31.14
C GLY A 92 20.29 6.24 29.76
N HIS A 93 19.47 6.01 28.73
CA HIS A 93 19.70 6.61 27.41
C HIS A 93 19.52 8.13 27.42
N ARG A 94 20.31 8.82 26.59
CA ARG A 94 20.24 10.27 26.42
C ARG A 94 19.93 10.61 24.98
N PHE A 95 18.93 11.45 24.78
CA PHE A 95 18.43 11.81 23.46
C PHE A 95 18.92 13.19 23.03
N HIS A 96 19.33 13.30 21.77
CA HIS A 96 19.74 14.53 21.11
C HIS A 96 18.62 15.15 20.26
N THR A 97 17.55 14.45 19.99
CA THR A 97 16.42 14.89 19.17
C THR A 97 15.11 14.53 19.88
N SER A 98 13.99 15.12 19.46
CA SER A 98 12.65 14.64 19.82
C SER A 98 12.05 13.73 18.74
N SER A 99 12.88 13.27 17.78
CA SER A 99 12.45 12.40 16.70
C SER A 99 12.14 10.99 17.21
N ASP A 100 11.03 10.44 16.73
CA ASP A 100 10.64 9.04 16.92
C ASP A 100 11.70 8.05 16.39
N THR A 101 12.47 8.47 15.38
CA THR A 101 13.58 7.70 14.81
C THR A 101 14.69 7.43 15.83
N GLU A 102 15.00 8.40 16.69
CA GLU A 102 16.02 8.23 17.72
C GLU A 102 15.56 7.24 18.80
N VAL A 103 14.27 7.29 19.15
CA VAL A 103 13.64 6.32 20.07
C VAL A 103 13.78 4.90 19.54
N LEU A 104 13.53 4.67 18.25
CA LEU A 104 13.73 3.36 17.64
C LEU A 104 15.20 2.92 17.70
N LEU A 105 16.12 3.83 17.36
CA LEU A 105 17.55 3.56 17.36
C LEU A 105 18.01 3.08 18.75
N HIS A 106 17.68 3.83 19.80
CA HIS A 106 18.01 3.43 21.18
C HIS A 106 17.31 2.14 21.60
N ALA A 107 16.04 1.96 21.23
CA ALA A 107 15.32 0.72 21.55
C ALA A 107 16.02 -0.51 20.96
N VAL A 108 16.49 -0.44 19.71
CA VAL A 108 17.23 -1.53 19.08
C VAL A 108 18.63 -1.69 19.68
N CYS A 109 19.30 -0.61 20.07
CA CYS A 109 20.58 -0.69 20.79
C CYS A 109 20.44 -1.42 22.14
N GLU A 110 19.36 -1.16 22.87
CA GLU A 110 19.11 -1.70 24.21
C GLU A 110 18.53 -3.12 24.19
N TRP A 111 17.50 -3.37 23.38
CA TRP A 111 16.75 -4.63 23.39
C TRP A 111 16.95 -5.48 22.12
N GLY A 112 17.78 -5.04 21.17
CA GLY A 112 17.96 -5.73 19.90
C GLY A 112 16.68 -5.76 19.05
N ALA A 113 16.53 -6.80 18.23
CA ALA A 113 15.36 -6.99 17.38
C ALA A 113 14.04 -7.12 18.16
N GLU A 114 14.09 -7.60 19.41
CA GLU A 114 12.93 -7.74 20.30
C GLU A 114 12.28 -6.40 20.66
N ALA A 115 12.99 -5.29 20.47
CA ALA A 115 12.41 -3.95 20.57
C ALA A 115 11.15 -3.79 19.70
N LEU A 116 11.12 -4.42 18.53
CA LEU A 116 10.05 -4.30 17.54
C LEU A 116 8.72 -4.94 18.01
N ALA A 117 8.75 -5.84 19.01
CA ALA A 117 7.53 -6.34 19.66
C ALA A 117 6.72 -5.21 20.30
N ASN A 118 7.41 -4.18 20.78
CA ASN A 118 6.83 -3.07 21.54
C ASN A 118 6.58 -1.82 20.71
N VAL A 119 6.80 -1.87 19.39
CA VAL A 119 6.63 -0.71 18.50
C VAL A 119 5.24 -0.72 17.87
N ASN A 120 4.47 0.36 18.09
CA ASN A 120 3.25 0.67 17.35
C ASN A 120 3.52 1.75 16.31
N GLY A 121 3.66 1.35 15.05
CA GLY A 121 4.02 2.29 14.00
C GLY A 121 3.84 1.74 12.59
N GLN A 122 4.06 2.63 11.62
CA GLN A 122 4.18 2.33 10.20
C GLN A 122 5.61 2.69 9.79
N PHE A 123 6.40 1.74 9.29
CA PHE A 123 7.83 1.97 9.13
C PHE A 123 8.49 1.01 8.12
N ALA A 124 9.53 1.52 7.50
CA ALA A 124 10.59 0.75 6.87
C ALA A 124 11.93 1.39 7.26
N PHE A 125 12.91 0.60 7.68
CA PHE A 125 14.22 1.14 8.06
C PHE A 125 15.37 0.22 7.71
N ALA A 126 16.56 0.82 7.62
CA ALA A 126 17.84 0.14 7.64
C ALA A 126 18.67 0.65 8.81
N LEU A 127 19.21 -0.27 9.62
CA LEU A 127 20.07 0.03 10.76
C LEU A 127 21.39 -0.73 10.62
N TRP A 128 22.50 -0.02 10.77
CA TRP A 128 23.86 -0.52 10.62
C TRP A 128 24.62 -0.39 11.94
N ASP A 129 25.00 -1.52 12.52
CA ASP A 129 25.91 -1.59 13.66
C ASP A 129 27.32 -1.86 13.15
N ARG A 130 28.18 -0.84 13.22
CA ARG A 130 29.57 -0.90 12.73
C ARG A 130 30.43 -1.85 13.56
N ARG A 131 30.17 -1.93 14.87
CA ARG A 131 30.99 -2.73 15.80
C ARG A 131 30.73 -4.21 15.61
N LYS A 132 29.47 -4.59 15.40
CA LYS A 132 29.06 -5.97 15.15
C LYS A 132 29.03 -6.34 13.66
N ARG A 133 29.38 -5.40 12.79
CA ARG A 133 29.24 -5.46 11.32
C ARG A 133 27.89 -6.08 10.88
N ARG A 134 26.80 -5.58 11.48
CA ARG A 134 25.45 -6.14 11.33
C ARG A 134 24.48 -5.13 10.74
N LEU A 135 23.75 -5.55 9.72
CA LEU A 135 22.68 -4.79 9.09
C LEU A 135 21.31 -5.38 9.43
N LEU A 136 20.40 -4.53 9.88
CA LEU A 136 18.99 -4.85 10.10
C LEU A 136 18.12 -4.07 9.11
N LEU A 137 17.26 -4.77 8.39
CA LEU A 137 16.28 -4.20 7.46
C LEU A 137 14.89 -4.66 7.88
N ALA A 138 14.01 -3.74 8.28
CA ALA A 138 12.68 -4.12 8.78
C ALA A 138 11.56 -3.37 8.07
N ARG A 139 10.40 -4.03 7.96
CA ARG A 139 9.17 -3.45 7.41
C ARG A 139 7.99 -3.74 8.34
N ASP A 140 7.12 -2.74 8.51
CA ASP A 140 5.95 -2.81 9.39
C ASP A 140 4.98 -3.95 9.03
N ARG A 141 4.09 -4.25 9.98
CA ARG A 141 3.21 -5.43 9.97
C ARG A 141 2.29 -5.53 8.74
N PHE A 142 1.89 -4.39 8.18
CA PHE A 142 1.01 -4.36 7.00
C PHE A 142 1.73 -3.94 5.72
N GLY A 143 3.00 -3.58 5.82
CA GLY A 143 3.78 -3.11 4.68
C GLY A 143 3.34 -1.73 4.21
N VAL A 144 2.85 -0.88 5.13
CA VAL A 144 2.46 0.51 4.84
C VAL A 144 3.61 1.26 4.17
N ARG A 145 4.85 1.05 4.64
CA ARG A 145 6.04 1.66 4.06
C ARG A 145 6.80 0.66 3.20
N PRO A 146 7.13 1.01 1.94
CA PRO A 146 7.81 0.09 1.04
C PRO A 146 9.29 -0.07 1.40
N LEU A 147 9.82 -1.27 1.18
CA LEU A 147 11.25 -1.58 1.25
C LEU A 147 11.59 -2.65 0.22
N HIS A 148 12.34 -2.25 -0.81
CA HIS A 148 12.81 -3.11 -1.89
C HIS A 148 14.24 -3.52 -1.61
N LEU A 149 14.63 -4.70 -2.10
CA LEU A 149 15.93 -5.32 -1.93
C LEU A 149 16.42 -5.85 -3.28
N ALA A 150 17.72 -5.77 -3.55
CA ALA A 150 18.33 -6.43 -4.68
C ALA A 150 19.79 -6.79 -4.41
N ARG A 151 20.25 -7.91 -4.95
CA ARG A 151 21.67 -8.31 -4.92
C ARG A 151 22.24 -8.21 -6.32
N HIS A 152 23.27 -7.38 -6.50
CA HIS A 152 23.91 -7.18 -7.80
C HIS A 152 25.40 -6.89 -7.60
N ALA A 153 26.26 -7.51 -8.43
CA ALA A 153 27.70 -7.29 -8.44
C ALA A 153 28.39 -7.34 -7.05
N GLY A 154 27.95 -8.26 -6.17
CA GLY A 154 28.52 -8.38 -4.81
C GLY A 154 28.04 -7.33 -3.80
N ARG A 155 27.05 -6.51 -4.17
CA ARG A 155 26.42 -5.51 -3.30
C ARG A 155 24.97 -5.88 -3.00
N LEU A 156 24.48 -5.46 -1.85
CA LEU A 156 23.05 -5.40 -1.54
C LEU A 156 22.59 -3.95 -1.70
N TYR A 157 21.52 -3.77 -2.46
CA TYR A 157 20.78 -2.52 -2.60
C TYR A 157 19.51 -2.62 -1.78
N PHE A 158 19.13 -1.53 -1.12
CA PHE A 158 17.81 -1.40 -0.50
C PHE A 158 17.26 0.00 -0.75
N ALA A 159 15.94 0.13 -0.93
CA ALA A 159 15.30 1.44 -1.11
C ALA A 159 13.78 1.42 -0.91
N SER A 160 13.19 2.59 -0.67
CA SER A 160 11.73 2.78 -0.70
C SER A 160 11.12 2.59 -2.10
N ALA A 161 11.93 2.69 -3.16
CA ALA A 161 11.48 2.61 -4.54
C ALA A 161 12.49 1.87 -5.42
N ALA A 162 12.02 1.01 -6.32
CA ALA A 162 12.86 0.21 -7.22
C ALA A 162 13.66 1.07 -8.20
N SER A 163 13.12 2.21 -8.62
CA SER A 163 13.80 3.21 -9.46
C SER A 163 15.13 3.71 -8.88
N ALA A 164 15.33 3.64 -7.56
CA ALA A 164 16.62 3.96 -6.95
C ALA A 164 17.73 3.02 -7.42
N PHE A 165 17.43 1.74 -7.69
CA PHE A 165 18.44 0.77 -8.13
C PHE A 165 18.88 1.05 -9.56
N PHE A 166 17.99 1.59 -10.38
CA PHE A 166 18.26 1.99 -11.76
C PHE A 166 19.15 3.24 -11.88
N ALA A 167 19.45 3.93 -10.77
CA ALA A 167 20.48 4.97 -10.72
C ALA A 167 21.90 4.41 -10.93
N ASP A 168 22.09 3.11 -10.71
CA ASP A 168 23.28 2.38 -11.10
C ASP A 168 23.14 1.93 -12.56
N PRO A 169 23.99 2.44 -13.48
CA PRO A 169 23.89 2.08 -14.90
C PRO A 169 24.25 0.62 -15.19
N THR A 170 24.92 -0.09 -14.27
CA THR A 170 25.24 -1.51 -14.45
C THR A 170 24.11 -2.44 -14.01
N PHE A 171 23.11 -1.91 -13.29
CA PHE A 171 22.02 -2.71 -12.76
C PHE A 171 21.08 -3.15 -13.89
N PRO A 172 20.80 -4.46 -14.04
CA PRO A 172 19.97 -4.97 -15.12
C PRO A 172 18.52 -4.51 -14.97
N ARG A 173 17.89 -4.12 -16.09
CA ARG A 173 16.49 -3.68 -16.12
C ARG A 173 15.66 -4.62 -16.97
N GLY A 174 14.56 -5.10 -16.42
CA GLY A 174 13.64 -6.02 -17.08
C GLY A 174 12.48 -6.36 -16.17
N PHE A 175 11.41 -6.88 -16.74
CA PHE A 175 10.29 -7.39 -15.95
C PHE A 175 10.56 -8.81 -15.43
N ASP A 176 10.09 -9.12 -14.24
CA ASP A 176 9.95 -10.50 -13.77
C ASP A 176 8.61 -11.06 -14.31
N PRO A 177 8.63 -12.10 -15.16
CA PRO A 177 7.42 -12.74 -15.66
C PRO A 177 6.43 -13.12 -14.55
N ARG A 178 6.91 -13.61 -13.41
CA ARG A 178 6.07 -14.05 -12.27
C ARG A 178 5.39 -12.86 -11.59
N GLY A 179 6.08 -11.73 -11.50
CA GLY A 179 5.50 -10.49 -10.99
C GLY A 179 4.39 -9.95 -11.90
N ILE A 180 4.60 -9.98 -13.21
CA ILE A 180 3.54 -9.64 -14.18
C ILE A 180 2.35 -10.61 -14.05
N ASP A 181 2.62 -11.90 -13.91
CA ASP A 181 1.60 -12.93 -13.75
C ASP A 181 0.72 -12.72 -12.50
N GLU A 182 1.33 -12.37 -11.38
CA GLU A 182 0.62 -12.04 -10.14
C GLU A 182 -0.24 -10.80 -10.28
N ILE A 183 0.23 -9.74 -10.94
CA ILE A 183 -0.57 -8.53 -11.15
C ILE A 183 -1.83 -8.85 -11.98
N PHE A 184 -1.69 -9.65 -13.05
CA PHE A 184 -2.84 -10.08 -13.86
C PHE A 184 -3.68 -11.20 -13.20
N THR A 185 -3.39 -11.58 -11.95
CA THR A 185 -4.18 -12.52 -11.12
C THR A 185 -4.82 -11.84 -9.92
N PHE A 186 -4.01 -11.11 -9.14
CA PHE A 186 -4.32 -10.53 -7.83
C PHE A 186 -4.45 -9.01 -7.85
N TRP A 187 -4.18 -8.36 -8.99
CA TRP A 187 -4.10 -6.90 -9.19
C TRP A 187 -2.85 -6.22 -8.61
N ALA A 188 -2.02 -6.98 -7.91
CA ALA A 188 -0.73 -6.55 -7.38
C ALA A 188 0.20 -7.77 -7.27
N THR A 189 1.49 -7.53 -7.05
CA THR A 189 2.43 -8.58 -6.63
C THR A 189 2.27 -8.88 -5.14
N VAL A 190 2.58 -10.11 -4.75
CA VAL A 190 2.70 -10.51 -3.35
C VAL A 190 4.18 -10.64 -3.01
N ALA A 191 4.62 -9.95 -1.94
CA ALA A 191 6.00 -10.04 -1.49
C ALA A 191 6.43 -11.51 -1.28
N PRO A 192 7.65 -11.90 -1.71
CA PRO A 192 8.75 -11.02 -2.09
C PRO A 192 8.75 -10.54 -3.55
N LEU A 193 7.81 -10.95 -4.40
CA LEU A 193 7.85 -10.61 -5.82
C LEU A 193 7.55 -9.13 -6.09
N THR A 194 8.23 -8.60 -7.10
CA THR A 194 7.98 -7.28 -7.70
C THR A 194 7.81 -7.46 -9.21
N PRO A 195 7.34 -6.46 -9.96
CA PRO A 195 7.28 -6.58 -11.41
C PRO A 195 8.68 -6.56 -12.06
N PHE A 196 9.76 -6.25 -11.34
CA PHE A 196 11.11 -6.13 -11.91
C PHE A 196 11.99 -7.34 -11.58
N ALA A 197 12.72 -7.82 -12.59
CA ALA A 197 13.64 -8.93 -12.43
C ALA A 197 14.79 -8.59 -11.47
N GLY A 198 15.08 -9.49 -10.54
CA GLY A 198 16.17 -9.33 -9.56
C GLY A 198 15.90 -8.32 -8.44
N ILE A 199 14.68 -7.79 -8.36
CA ILE A 199 14.24 -6.89 -7.30
C ILE A 199 13.14 -7.58 -6.50
N GLU A 200 13.35 -7.67 -5.19
CA GLU A 200 12.40 -8.22 -4.24
C GLU A 200 11.84 -7.11 -3.35
N GLU A 201 10.65 -7.33 -2.77
CA GLU A 201 10.09 -6.47 -1.73
C GLU A 201 10.15 -7.21 -0.38
N LEU A 202 10.66 -6.58 0.67
CA LEU A 202 10.64 -7.19 2.00
C LEU A 202 9.19 -7.39 2.42
N ALA A 203 8.82 -8.61 2.80
CA ALA A 203 7.44 -8.93 3.13
C ALA A 203 6.96 -8.13 4.36
N PRO A 204 5.67 -7.76 4.43
CA PRO A 204 5.07 -7.15 5.62
C PRO A 204 5.37 -7.97 6.90
N GLY A 205 5.69 -7.28 7.99
CA GLY A 205 5.97 -7.92 9.27
C GLY A 205 7.20 -8.83 9.24
N ARG A 206 8.25 -8.42 8.52
CA ARG A 206 9.52 -9.13 8.44
C ARG A 206 10.72 -8.23 8.76
N LEU A 207 11.75 -8.88 9.27
CA LEU A 207 13.09 -8.35 9.53
C LEU A 207 14.09 -9.21 8.76
N LEU A 208 14.94 -8.61 7.94
CA LEU A 208 16.11 -9.23 7.36
C LEU A 208 17.34 -8.80 8.16
N GLU A 209 18.02 -9.76 8.77
CA GLU A 209 19.28 -9.58 9.48
C GLU A 209 20.43 -10.11 8.62
N ILE A 210 21.49 -9.33 8.46
CA ILE A 210 22.70 -9.70 7.73
C ILE A 210 23.91 -9.45 8.61
N ASP A 211 24.69 -10.50 8.82
CA ASP A 211 25.92 -10.48 9.58
C ASP A 211 27.09 -10.57 8.58
N LEU A 212 27.82 -9.47 8.41
CA LEU A 212 28.88 -9.37 7.40
C LEU A 212 30.19 -10.02 7.86
N GLU A 213 30.35 -10.36 9.14
CA GLU A 213 31.51 -11.11 9.62
C GLU A 213 31.39 -12.60 9.27
N SER A 214 30.22 -13.18 9.52
CA SER A 214 29.93 -14.58 9.19
C SER A 214 29.51 -14.78 7.73
N GLY A 215 29.06 -13.72 7.06
CA GLY A 215 28.41 -13.79 5.74
C GLY A 215 26.97 -14.34 5.79
N GLY A 216 26.42 -14.55 6.99
CA GLY A 216 25.09 -15.08 7.20
C GLY A 216 23.98 -14.06 6.95
N SER A 217 22.81 -14.53 6.52
CA SER A 217 21.59 -13.72 6.46
C SER A 217 20.37 -14.53 6.88
N GLN A 218 19.47 -13.91 7.63
CA GLN A 218 18.25 -14.55 8.11
C GLN A 218 17.03 -13.63 7.95
N LEU A 219 15.94 -14.19 7.42
CA LEU A 219 14.65 -13.52 7.33
C LEU A 219 13.77 -14.01 8.48
N LEU A 220 13.37 -13.10 9.36
CA LEU A 220 12.62 -13.37 10.58
C LEU A 220 11.24 -12.67 10.52
N PRO A 221 10.19 -13.25 11.13
CA PRO A 221 8.99 -12.48 11.47
C PRO A 221 9.36 -11.36 12.44
N LEU A 222 8.64 -10.24 12.35
CA LEU A 222 8.71 -9.25 13.43
C LEU A 222 8.23 -9.89 14.74
N PRO A 223 8.93 -9.67 15.86
CA PRO A 223 8.46 -10.08 17.17
C PRO A 223 7.04 -9.59 17.46
N GLU A 224 6.24 -10.46 18.06
CA GLU A 224 4.88 -10.16 18.50
C GLU A 224 4.85 -10.08 20.02
N ARG A 225 4.11 -9.10 20.54
CA ARG A 225 3.89 -8.98 21.98
C ARG A 225 2.84 -10.00 22.41
N GLU A 226 3.12 -10.77 23.47
CA GLU A 226 2.10 -11.59 24.13
C GLU A 226 0.95 -10.72 24.62
N ARG A 227 -0.28 -11.17 24.38
CA ARG A 227 -1.50 -10.42 24.70
C ARG A 227 -2.40 -11.22 25.62
N PRO A 228 -3.11 -10.54 26.54
CA PRO A 228 -4.16 -11.17 27.33
C PRO A 228 -5.28 -11.65 26.40
N PRO A 229 -6.01 -12.73 26.76
CA PRO A 229 -7.06 -13.29 25.93
C PRO A 229 -8.16 -12.26 25.61
N GLY A 230 -8.60 -12.28 24.36
CA GLY A 230 -9.51 -11.31 23.76
C GLY A 230 -10.97 -11.26 24.24
N PRO A 231 -11.76 -10.34 23.66
CA PRO A 231 -13.16 -10.03 23.99
C PRO A 231 -14.17 -11.12 23.59
N ALA A 232 -13.77 -12.38 23.46
CA ALA A 232 -14.66 -13.46 23.03
C ALA A 232 -15.91 -13.62 23.92
N SER A 233 -15.84 -13.12 25.16
CA SER A 233 -16.94 -13.08 26.13
C SER A 233 -17.84 -11.84 26.06
N LEU A 234 -17.48 -10.79 25.30
CA LEU A 234 -18.23 -9.52 25.30
C LEU A 234 -19.56 -9.58 24.54
N GLY A 235 -20.54 -8.87 25.09
CA GLY A 235 -21.75 -8.51 24.37
C GLY A 235 -21.46 -7.63 23.16
N LEU A 236 -22.36 -7.61 22.18
CA LEU A 236 -22.14 -6.86 20.93
C LEU A 236 -22.06 -5.34 21.14
N ASP A 237 -22.83 -4.79 22.06
CA ASP A 237 -22.80 -3.35 22.35
C ASP A 237 -21.54 -2.95 23.16
N GLU A 238 -21.09 -3.81 24.07
CA GLU A 238 -19.81 -3.65 24.77
C GLU A 238 -18.63 -3.72 23.78
N ALA A 239 -18.66 -4.69 22.87
CA ALA A 239 -17.65 -4.82 21.82
C ALA A 239 -17.64 -3.59 20.89
N ALA A 240 -18.80 -3.00 20.58
CA ALA A 240 -18.89 -1.78 19.78
C ALA A 240 -18.32 -0.56 20.53
N LEU A 241 -18.57 -0.45 21.84
CA LEU A 241 -18.03 0.63 22.67
C LEU A 241 -16.50 0.52 22.81
N GLN A 242 -15.98 -0.69 23.04
CA GLN A 242 -14.54 -0.90 23.12
C GLN A 242 -13.84 -0.67 21.77
N LEU A 243 -14.44 -1.10 20.65
CA LEU A 243 -13.93 -0.79 19.31
C LEU A 243 -13.85 0.73 19.09
N ARG A 244 -14.88 1.48 19.49
CA ARG A 244 -14.88 2.95 19.43
C ARG A 244 -13.74 3.53 20.26
N GLY A 245 -13.53 3.03 21.48
CA GLY A 245 -12.44 3.46 22.35
C GLY A 245 -11.05 3.22 21.74
N GLU A 246 -10.81 2.04 21.18
CA GLU A 246 -9.55 1.73 20.51
C GLU A 246 -9.32 2.59 19.27
N LEU A 247 -10.35 2.81 18.45
CA LEU A 247 -10.26 3.70 17.29
C LEU A 247 -10.01 5.16 17.69
N ALA A 248 -10.66 5.63 18.76
CA ALA A 248 -10.43 6.97 19.30
C ALA A 248 -8.98 7.14 19.77
N ARG A 249 -8.45 6.15 20.51
CA ARG A 249 -7.04 6.13 20.96
C ARG A 249 -6.08 6.11 19.76
N ALA A 250 -6.31 5.22 18.79
CA ALA A 250 -5.49 5.09 17.59
C ALA A 250 -5.48 6.37 16.73
N THR A 251 -6.64 7.03 16.60
CA THR A 251 -6.81 8.29 15.86
C THR A 251 -6.11 9.43 16.59
N ARG A 252 -6.29 9.54 17.91
CA ARG A 252 -5.61 10.54 18.75
C ARG A 252 -4.11 10.48 18.60
N LEU A 253 -3.50 9.30 18.74
CA LEU A 253 -2.05 9.12 18.56
C LEU A 253 -1.58 9.62 17.19
N ARG A 254 -2.32 9.32 16.11
CA ARG A 254 -1.95 9.74 14.74
C ARG A 254 -2.11 11.24 14.48
N ILE A 255 -2.83 11.96 15.34
CA ILE A 255 -3.04 13.40 15.22
C ILE A 255 -2.08 14.16 16.15
N GLU A 256 -1.92 13.71 17.38
CA GLU A 256 -1.07 14.36 18.39
C GLU A 256 0.43 14.10 18.17
N ARG A 257 0.80 12.97 17.56
CA ARG A 257 2.20 12.64 17.24
C ARG A 257 2.61 13.26 15.91
N ALA A 258 2.52 14.58 15.80
CA ALA A 258 2.95 15.38 14.66
C ALA A 258 3.16 16.84 15.09
N ASP A 259 4.26 17.45 14.66
CA ASP A 259 4.54 18.88 14.89
C ASP A 259 3.95 19.77 13.78
N VAL A 260 3.21 19.17 12.85
CA VAL A 260 2.55 19.83 11.71
C VAL A 260 1.04 19.60 11.74
N ALA A 261 0.28 20.41 11.01
CA ALA A 261 -1.16 20.20 10.87
C ALA A 261 -1.47 18.84 10.22
N VAL A 262 -2.44 18.13 10.80
CA VAL A 262 -2.94 16.84 10.33
C VAL A 262 -4.37 17.04 9.80
N GLY A 263 -4.57 16.81 8.51
CA GLY A 263 -5.89 16.81 7.88
C GLY A 263 -6.53 15.43 7.85
N SER A 264 -7.68 15.31 7.19
CA SER A 264 -8.34 14.01 6.98
C SER A 264 -8.87 13.86 5.55
N TYR A 265 -8.77 12.66 5.00
CA TYR A 265 -9.46 12.33 3.75
C TYR A 265 -10.91 11.91 4.03
N LEU A 266 -11.84 12.50 3.29
CA LEU A 266 -13.28 12.33 3.50
C LEU A 266 -13.97 11.91 2.20
N SER A 267 -14.26 10.61 2.07
CA SER A 267 -15.02 10.07 0.92
C SER A 267 -16.54 10.11 1.12
N GLY A 268 -17.02 10.34 2.35
CA GLY A 268 -18.45 10.18 2.70
C GLY A 268 -18.87 8.71 2.86
N GLY A 269 -17.91 7.79 2.93
CA GLY A 269 -18.13 6.41 3.39
C GLY A 269 -18.07 6.32 4.92
N LEU A 270 -18.58 5.23 5.49
CA LEU A 270 -18.59 5.00 6.94
C LEU A 270 -17.22 5.19 7.60
N ASP A 271 -16.18 4.66 6.96
CA ASP A 271 -14.85 4.54 7.56
C ASP A 271 -14.15 5.90 7.66
N SER A 272 -14.07 6.62 6.54
CA SER A 272 -13.49 7.96 6.48
C SER A 272 -14.31 8.96 7.32
N SER A 273 -15.64 8.83 7.34
CA SER A 273 -16.51 9.68 8.16
C SER A 273 -16.28 9.46 9.66
N LEU A 274 -16.11 8.22 10.10
CA LEU A 274 -15.82 7.92 11.50
C LEU A 274 -14.44 8.44 11.90
N ILE A 275 -13.42 8.26 11.07
CA ILE A 275 -12.07 8.79 11.35
C ILE A 275 -12.10 10.32 11.39
N ALA A 276 -12.80 10.99 10.46
CA ALA A 276 -12.96 12.44 10.48
C ALA A 276 -13.69 12.92 11.74
N ALA A 277 -14.74 12.21 12.18
CA ALA A 277 -15.45 12.53 13.42
C ALA A 277 -14.54 12.40 14.66
N LEU A 278 -13.80 11.29 14.78
CA LEU A 278 -12.83 11.08 15.86
C LEU A 278 -11.67 12.09 15.80
N ALA A 279 -11.23 12.47 14.61
CA ALA A 279 -10.21 13.50 14.43
C ALA A 279 -10.69 14.88 14.90
N ARG A 280 -11.96 15.21 14.62
CA ARG A 280 -12.59 16.47 15.04
C ARG A 280 -12.76 16.58 16.55
N GLU A 281 -12.91 15.46 17.25
CA GLU A 281 -12.91 15.40 18.73
C GLU A 281 -11.53 15.74 19.32
N VAL A 282 -10.45 15.29 18.67
CA VAL A 282 -9.06 15.54 19.11
C VAL A 282 -8.64 16.99 18.84
N ARG A 283 -9.08 17.57 17.72
CA ARG A 283 -8.78 18.96 17.32
C ARG A 283 -10.08 19.77 17.26
N PRO A 284 -10.62 20.22 18.41
CA PRO A 284 -11.81 21.04 18.41
C PRO A 284 -11.54 22.40 17.75
N GLY A 285 -12.39 22.80 16.81
CA GLY A 285 -12.43 24.13 16.20
C GLY A 285 -12.05 24.17 14.73
N HIS A 286 -11.05 23.39 14.30
CA HIS A 286 -10.58 23.42 12.92
C HIS A 286 -9.94 22.07 12.52
N LEU A 287 -10.49 21.46 11.46
CA LEU A 287 -9.99 20.25 10.82
C LEU A 287 -10.17 20.40 9.31
N ASP A 288 -9.05 20.39 8.57
CA ASP A 288 -9.08 20.31 7.13
C ASP A 288 -9.50 18.92 6.66
N THR A 289 -10.47 18.89 5.75
CA THR A 289 -10.93 17.66 5.10
C THR A 289 -10.80 17.76 3.59
N PHE A 290 -10.31 16.70 2.96
CA PHE A 290 -10.07 16.68 1.51
C PHE A 290 -10.86 15.55 0.85
N SER A 291 -11.50 15.84 -0.28
CA SER A 291 -12.26 14.85 -1.05
C SER A 291 -12.03 14.96 -2.54
N VAL A 292 -12.33 13.87 -3.25
CA VAL A 292 -12.45 13.88 -4.71
C VAL A 292 -13.93 13.92 -5.07
N ARG A 293 -14.24 14.73 -6.07
CA ARG A 293 -15.51 14.78 -6.78
C ARG A 293 -15.29 14.47 -8.26
N PHE A 294 -16.14 13.61 -8.82
CA PHE A 294 -16.11 13.28 -10.24
C PHE A 294 -17.23 13.98 -11.00
N ASP A 295 -17.01 14.21 -12.30
CA ASP A 295 -18.05 14.75 -13.20
C ASP A 295 -19.16 13.76 -13.51
N ASP A 296 -18.83 12.47 -13.46
CA ASP A 296 -19.76 11.39 -13.70
C ASP A 296 -20.44 10.98 -12.38
N ALA A 297 -21.77 11.07 -12.39
CA ALA A 297 -22.63 10.77 -11.27
C ALA A 297 -22.51 9.30 -10.77
N GLU A 298 -22.00 8.37 -11.58
CA GLU A 298 -21.70 7.01 -11.11
C GLU A 298 -20.60 6.99 -10.02
N PHE A 299 -19.63 7.91 -10.13
CA PHE A 299 -18.48 7.97 -9.23
C PHE A 299 -18.58 9.09 -8.18
N ASP A 300 -19.53 10.01 -8.32
CA ASP A 300 -19.68 11.16 -7.43
C ASP A 300 -20.25 10.80 -6.04
N GLU A 301 -19.45 10.96 -4.98
CA GLU A 301 -19.85 10.75 -3.59
C GLU A 301 -20.16 12.07 -2.84
N THR A 302 -20.14 13.22 -3.53
CA THR A 302 -20.24 14.57 -2.94
C THR A 302 -21.45 14.74 -2.02
N LYS A 303 -22.60 14.13 -2.35
CA LYS A 303 -23.79 14.17 -1.50
C LYS A 303 -23.50 13.69 -0.07
N TRP A 304 -22.75 12.60 0.06
CA TRP A 304 -22.44 11.99 1.36
C TRP A 304 -21.35 12.75 2.09
N GLN A 305 -20.38 13.28 1.34
CA GLN A 305 -19.31 14.13 1.87
C GLN A 305 -19.92 15.37 2.54
N LYS A 306 -20.85 16.06 1.87
CA LYS A 306 -21.53 17.26 2.40
C LYS A 306 -22.26 17.01 3.72
N LEU A 307 -22.97 15.88 3.85
CA LEU A 307 -23.64 15.52 5.11
C LEU A 307 -22.67 15.43 6.29
N VAL A 308 -21.47 14.91 6.04
CA VAL A 308 -20.45 14.77 7.08
C VAL A 308 -19.77 16.10 7.37
N VAL A 309 -19.48 16.90 6.33
CA VAL A 309 -18.93 18.25 6.47
C VAL A 309 -19.86 19.14 7.29
N GLU A 310 -21.16 19.13 7.00
CA GLU A 310 -22.17 19.88 7.76
C GLU A 310 -22.25 19.41 9.21
N ARG A 311 -22.16 18.10 9.47
CA ARG A 311 -22.23 17.53 10.82
C ARG A 311 -21.00 17.84 11.68
N LEU A 312 -19.82 17.90 11.06
CA LEU A 312 -18.53 18.06 11.73
C LEU A 312 -17.98 19.50 11.68
N GLU A 313 -18.58 20.36 10.87
CA GLU A 313 -18.16 21.75 10.64
C GLU A 313 -16.66 21.82 10.29
N THR A 314 -16.25 21.04 9.27
CA THR A 314 -14.86 20.96 8.82
C THR A 314 -14.56 22.02 7.76
N GLU A 315 -13.29 22.42 7.66
CA GLU A 315 -12.81 23.20 6.51
C GLU A 315 -12.62 22.22 5.34
N HIS A 316 -13.54 22.25 4.38
CA HIS A 316 -13.63 21.22 3.34
C HIS A 316 -13.06 21.69 2.00
N HIS A 317 -12.11 20.91 1.48
CA HIS A 317 -11.44 21.13 0.21
C HIS A 317 -11.85 20.03 -0.78
N GLU A 318 -12.69 20.40 -1.75
CA GLU A 318 -13.19 19.49 -2.79
C GLU A 318 -12.34 19.59 -4.06
N LEU A 319 -11.76 18.48 -4.53
CA LEU A 319 -11.06 18.40 -5.80
C LEU A 319 -11.92 17.76 -6.88
N ARG A 320 -12.28 18.54 -7.89
CA ARG A 320 -12.93 18.04 -9.11
C ARG A 320 -11.92 17.30 -10.00
N VAL A 321 -12.23 16.06 -10.38
CA VAL A 321 -11.41 15.20 -11.24
C VAL A 321 -12.23 14.69 -12.43
N SER A 322 -11.75 14.97 -13.64
CA SER A 322 -12.32 14.45 -14.89
C SER A 322 -11.55 13.25 -15.44
N ALA A 323 -12.14 12.53 -16.39
CA ALA A 323 -11.45 11.47 -17.15
C ALA A 323 -10.19 11.98 -17.88
N ARG A 324 -10.23 13.24 -18.35
CA ARG A 324 -9.07 13.89 -18.99
C ARG A 324 -7.94 14.16 -17.99
N ASP A 325 -8.28 14.55 -16.76
CA ASP A 325 -7.28 14.76 -15.72
C ASP A 325 -6.57 13.45 -15.37
N ILE A 326 -7.33 12.36 -15.25
CA ILE A 326 -6.81 11.01 -15.04
C ILE A 326 -5.86 10.63 -16.19
N ALA A 327 -6.32 10.75 -17.44
CA ALA A 327 -5.51 10.39 -18.61
C ALA A 327 -4.20 11.17 -18.66
N ARG A 328 -4.24 12.47 -18.36
CA ARG A 328 -3.05 13.34 -18.38
C ARG A 328 -1.98 12.90 -17.38
N VAL A 329 -2.36 12.56 -16.14
CA VAL A 329 -1.38 12.21 -15.09
C VAL A 329 -1.04 10.73 -15.03
N PHE A 330 -1.75 9.88 -15.77
CA PHE A 330 -1.58 8.42 -15.69
C PHE A 330 -0.13 7.96 -15.93
N PRO A 331 0.65 8.54 -16.87
CA PRO A 331 2.06 8.18 -17.02
C PRO A 331 2.93 8.43 -15.77
N GLU A 332 2.67 9.52 -15.03
CA GLU A 332 3.38 9.84 -13.79
C GLU A 332 2.94 8.90 -12.66
N VAL A 333 1.63 8.63 -12.57
CA VAL A 333 1.05 7.71 -11.58
C VAL A 333 1.66 6.31 -11.72
N VAL A 334 1.73 5.77 -12.93
CA VAL A 334 2.37 4.46 -13.20
C VAL A 334 3.85 4.49 -12.83
N GLY A 335 4.55 5.59 -13.15
CA GLY A 335 5.95 5.79 -12.78
C GLY A 335 6.18 5.72 -11.26
N HIS A 336 5.33 6.37 -10.46
CA HIS A 336 5.42 6.32 -8.99
C HIS A 336 4.92 5.00 -8.38
N ALA A 337 3.91 4.37 -8.99
CA ALA A 337 3.40 3.08 -8.57
C ALA A 337 4.43 1.96 -8.76
N GLU A 338 5.34 2.13 -9.73
CA GLU A 338 6.39 1.19 -10.10
C GLU A 338 5.85 -0.23 -10.39
N ARG A 339 4.61 -0.30 -10.89
CA ARG A 339 3.94 -1.54 -11.29
C ARG A 339 2.81 -1.26 -12.28
N PRO A 340 2.50 -2.23 -13.17
CA PRO A 340 1.26 -2.18 -13.94
C PRO A 340 0.04 -2.04 -13.03
N LEU A 341 -0.92 -1.23 -13.47
CA LEU A 341 -2.17 -0.96 -12.79
C LEU A 341 -3.32 -1.50 -13.64
N LEU A 342 -4.23 -2.29 -13.05
CA LEU A 342 -5.44 -2.75 -13.73
C LEU A 342 -6.61 -1.78 -13.58
N ARG A 343 -6.41 -0.65 -12.89
CA ARG A 343 -7.42 0.36 -12.57
C ARG A 343 -6.79 1.73 -12.46
N THR A 344 -7.58 2.75 -12.73
CA THR A 344 -7.17 4.16 -12.69
C THR A 344 -7.31 4.82 -11.33
N ALA A 345 -7.91 4.15 -10.34
CA ALA A 345 -8.19 4.69 -9.00
C ALA A 345 -6.99 5.35 -8.26
N PRO A 346 -5.71 4.94 -8.46
CA PRO A 346 -4.57 5.67 -7.91
C PRO A 346 -4.42 7.10 -8.44
N ALA A 347 -4.86 7.40 -9.67
CA ALA A 347 -4.67 8.71 -10.28
C ALA A 347 -5.47 9.83 -9.61
N PRO A 348 -6.76 9.66 -9.26
CA PRO A 348 -7.46 10.66 -8.45
C PRO A 348 -6.85 10.89 -7.06
N LEU A 349 -6.30 9.86 -6.40
CA LEU A 349 -5.62 10.06 -5.12
C LEU A 349 -4.25 10.75 -5.25
N TYR A 350 -3.54 10.51 -6.35
CA TYR A 350 -2.36 11.30 -6.72
C TYR A 350 -2.73 12.77 -6.90
N LEU A 351 -3.84 13.06 -7.59
CA LEU A 351 -4.31 14.44 -7.74
C LEU A 351 -4.76 15.04 -6.40
N LEU A 352 -5.43 14.25 -5.54
CA LEU A 352 -5.86 14.68 -4.20
C LEU A 352 -4.67 15.00 -3.29
N SER A 353 -3.63 14.17 -3.29
CA SER A 353 -2.42 14.42 -2.49
C SER A 353 -1.69 15.68 -2.96
N ARG A 354 -1.68 15.95 -4.28
CA ARG A 354 -1.17 17.22 -4.83
C ARG A 354 -1.95 18.43 -4.29
N ALA A 355 -3.28 18.36 -4.32
CA ALA A 355 -4.14 19.43 -3.81
C ALA A 355 -3.98 19.62 -2.29
N THR A 356 -3.90 18.52 -1.54
CA THR A 356 -3.63 18.49 -0.10
C THR A 356 -2.31 19.19 0.23
N ARG A 357 -1.24 18.85 -0.51
CA ARG A 357 0.07 19.49 -0.33
C ARG A 357 0.03 20.98 -0.67
N ALA A 358 -0.71 21.37 -1.70
CA ALA A 358 -0.86 22.77 -2.10
C ALA A 358 -1.57 23.62 -1.03
N CYS A 359 -2.41 22.99 -0.18
CA CYS A 359 -3.02 23.63 0.99
C CYS A 359 -2.09 23.70 2.21
N GLY A 360 -0.85 23.21 2.11
CA GLY A 360 0.13 23.21 3.19
C GLY A 360 0.08 21.99 4.11
N THR A 361 -0.91 21.11 3.96
CA THR A 361 -1.05 19.88 4.75
C THR A 361 -0.05 18.82 4.30
N LYS A 362 0.72 18.27 5.25
CA LYS A 362 1.72 17.21 5.01
C LYS A 362 1.25 15.83 5.47
N VAL A 363 0.26 15.76 6.36
CA VAL A 363 -0.17 14.52 7.01
C VAL A 363 -1.69 14.44 6.95
N VAL A 364 -2.22 13.26 6.61
CA VAL A 364 -3.65 12.98 6.59
C VAL A 364 -3.98 11.67 7.30
N VAL A 365 -5.07 11.67 8.06
CA VAL A 365 -5.69 10.44 8.59
C VAL A 365 -6.82 9.97 7.69
N THR A 366 -6.93 8.66 7.51
CA THR A 366 -7.86 8.06 6.55
C THR A 366 -8.32 6.65 6.98
N GLY A 367 -9.35 6.12 6.33
CA GLY A 367 -10.15 4.97 6.76
C GLY A 367 -9.71 3.58 6.25
N GLU A 368 -8.59 3.47 5.53
CA GLU A 368 -8.10 2.20 4.99
C GLU A 368 -7.76 1.19 6.10
N GLY A 369 -7.97 -0.09 5.82
CA GLY A 369 -7.90 -1.18 6.80
C GLY A 369 -9.26 -1.55 7.41
N ALA A 370 -10.25 -0.65 7.36
CA ALA A 370 -11.57 -0.93 7.93
C ALA A 370 -12.29 -2.08 7.22
N ASP A 371 -12.24 -2.12 5.88
CA ASP A 371 -12.89 -3.17 5.10
C ASP A 371 -12.27 -4.55 5.40
N GLU A 372 -10.95 -4.64 5.48
CA GLU A 372 -10.21 -5.86 5.78
C GLU A 372 -10.43 -6.34 7.20
N MET A 373 -10.40 -5.44 8.20
CA MET A 373 -10.50 -5.83 9.61
C MET A 373 -11.94 -6.13 10.04
N LEU A 374 -12.93 -5.45 9.44
CA LEU A 374 -14.34 -5.49 9.90
C LEU A 374 -15.31 -6.06 8.85
N GLY A 375 -14.81 -6.62 7.75
CA GLY A 375 -15.59 -7.40 6.80
C GLY A 375 -16.48 -6.56 5.89
N GLY A 376 -15.93 -5.51 5.27
CA GLY A 376 -16.68 -4.54 4.48
C GLY A 376 -16.85 -4.83 2.98
N TYR A 377 -16.03 -5.68 2.39
CA TYR A 377 -16.09 -5.99 0.95
C TYR A 377 -17.27 -6.89 0.56
N ASP A 378 -17.80 -6.68 -0.66
CA ASP A 378 -18.78 -7.58 -1.26
C ASP A 378 -18.27 -9.01 -1.37
N LEU A 379 -16.97 -9.21 -1.59
CA LEU A 379 -16.33 -10.53 -1.66
C LEU A 379 -16.64 -11.39 -0.42
N PHE A 380 -16.65 -10.80 0.78
CA PHE A 380 -16.97 -11.54 2.02
C PHE A 380 -18.44 -11.97 2.07
N ARG A 381 -19.35 -11.08 1.66
CA ARG A 381 -20.79 -11.34 1.60
C ARG A 381 -21.11 -12.37 0.53
N GLU A 382 -20.48 -12.27 -0.63
CA GLU A 382 -20.59 -13.23 -1.73
C GLU A 382 -20.06 -14.61 -1.34
N ALA A 383 -18.92 -14.70 -0.65
CA ALA A 383 -18.40 -15.97 -0.15
C ALA A 383 -19.40 -16.68 0.78
N LYS A 384 -20.06 -15.92 1.67
CA LYS A 384 -21.11 -16.42 2.56
C LYS A 384 -22.35 -16.89 1.80
N ILE A 385 -22.79 -16.14 0.78
CA ILE A 385 -23.90 -16.56 -0.09
C ILE A 385 -23.53 -17.82 -0.87
N ARG A 386 -22.32 -17.88 -1.43
CA ARG A 386 -21.82 -19.04 -2.18
C ARG A 386 -21.74 -20.28 -1.29
N ALA A 387 -21.20 -20.17 -0.08
CA ALA A 387 -21.16 -21.28 0.87
C ALA A 387 -22.57 -21.75 1.28
N PHE A 388 -23.54 -20.83 1.39
CA PHE A 388 -24.94 -21.20 1.61
C PHE A 388 -25.55 -21.88 0.38
N TRP A 389 -25.29 -21.36 -0.82
CA TRP A 389 -25.73 -21.97 -2.07
C TRP A 389 -25.12 -23.36 -2.29
N ALA A 390 -23.85 -23.57 -1.94
CA ALA A 390 -23.14 -24.84 -2.09
C ALA A 390 -23.79 -26.02 -1.34
N ARG A 391 -24.58 -25.78 -0.28
CA ARG A 391 -25.30 -26.88 0.41
C ARG A 391 -26.50 -27.41 -0.38
N ASP A 392 -26.87 -26.78 -1.50
CA ASP A 392 -27.89 -27.20 -2.46
C ASP A 392 -27.58 -26.50 -3.82
N PRO A 393 -26.60 -27.01 -4.58
CA PRO A 393 -26.12 -26.38 -5.81
C PRO A 393 -27.22 -26.16 -6.86
N ASP A 394 -28.23 -27.04 -6.89
CA ASP A 394 -29.35 -26.98 -7.83
C ASP A 394 -30.42 -25.97 -7.44
N SER A 395 -30.31 -25.37 -6.25
CA SER A 395 -31.28 -24.40 -5.76
C SER A 395 -31.41 -23.21 -6.72
N LYS A 396 -32.66 -22.93 -7.12
CA LYS A 396 -33.02 -21.72 -7.88
C LYS A 396 -33.23 -20.49 -6.98
N LEU A 397 -33.36 -20.70 -5.66
CA LEU A 397 -33.68 -19.63 -4.70
C LEU A 397 -32.42 -19.06 -4.02
N ARG A 398 -31.47 -19.91 -3.62
CA ARG A 398 -30.25 -19.48 -2.92
C ARG A 398 -29.39 -18.45 -3.68
N PRO A 399 -29.12 -18.60 -5.00
CA PRO A 399 -28.37 -17.59 -5.74
C PRO A 399 -29.08 -16.23 -5.83
N ARG A 400 -30.40 -16.15 -5.62
CA ARG A 400 -31.13 -14.86 -5.63
C ARG A 400 -30.73 -13.93 -4.49
N LEU A 401 -30.04 -14.42 -3.46
CA LEU A 401 -29.44 -13.54 -2.45
C LEU A 401 -28.40 -12.57 -3.05
N LEU A 402 -27.78 -12.93 -4.18
CA LEU A 402 -26.90 -12.02 -4.92
C LEU A 402 -27.64 -10.79 -5.43
N GLU A 403 -28.95 -10.89 -5.72
CA GLU A 403 -29.81 -9.77 -6.10
C GLU A 403 -30.05 -8.79 -4.94
N ARG A 404 -29.69 -9.12 -3.70
CA ARG A 404 -29.68 -8.18 -2.57
C ARG A 404 -28.37 -7.39 -2.49
N LEU A 405 -27.25 -8.00 -2.84
CA LEU A 405 -25.94 -7.33 -2.89
C LEU A 405 -25.79 -6.46 -4.13
N HIS A 406 -26.34 -6.94 -5.26
CA HIS A 406 -26.23 -6.30 -6.57
C HIS A 406 -27.64 -5.96 -7.09
N PRO A 407 -28.31 -4.91 -6.57
CA PRO A 407 -29.71 -4.61 -6.89
C PRO A 407 -29.97 -4.40 -8.40
N TYR A 408 -28.97 -3.92 -9.14
CA TYR A 408 -29.04 -3.74 -10.59
C TYR A 408 -29.37 -5.05 -11.31
N LEU A 409 -28.93 -6.21 -10.79
CA LEU A 409 -29.22 -7.52 -11.37
C LEU A 409 -30.72 -7.80 -11.47
N ARG A 410 -31.55 -7.28 -10.55
CA ARG A 410 -33.02 -7.46 -10.60
C ARG A 410 -33.65 -6.85 -11.85
N ARG A 411 -33.05 -5.76 -12.34
CA ARG A 411 -33.50 -5.00 -13.51
C ARG A 411 -32.73 -5.37 -14.78
N SER A 412 -31.67 -6.18 -14.66
CA SER A 412 -30.85 -6.60 -15.79
C SER A 412 -31.55 -7.65 -16.67
N PRO A 413 -31.25 -7.66 -17.99
CA PRO A 413 -31.72 -8.70 -18.90
C PRO A 413 -31.40 -10.11 -18.39
N ALA A 414 -32.20 -11.11 -18.80
CA ALA A 414 -32.02 -12.49 -18.36
C ALA A 414 -30.60 -13.04 -18.62
N ALA A 415 -30.01 -12.69 -19.77
CA ALA A 415 -28.65 -13.07 -20.13
C ALA A 415 -27.59 -12.52 -19.14
N ALA A 416 -27.75 -11.28 -18.68
CA ALA A 416 -26.84 -10.65 -17.71
C ALA A 416 -26.96 -11.28 -16.32
N ARG A 417 -28.19 -11.64 -15.91
CA ARG A 417 -28.43 -12.39 -14.66
C ARG A 417 -27.82 -13.79 -14.71
N GLU A 418 -27.97 -14.49 -15.83
CA GLU A 418 -27.37 -15.82 -16.02
C GLU A 418 -25.84 -15.75 -16.05
N MET A 419 -25.26 -14.72 -16.67
CA MET A 419 -23.81 -14.47 -16.63
C MET A 419 -23.32 -14.24 -15.19
N ALA A 420 -24.01 -13.41 -14.41
CA ALA A 420 -23.70 -13.20 -13.00
C ALA A 420 -23.80 -14.51 -12.21
N ARG A 421 -24.86 -15.29 -12.42
CA ARG A 421 -25.03 -16.61 -11.79
C ARG A 421 -23.86 -17.53 -12.09
N ARG A 422 -23.44 -17.63 -13.36
CA ARG A 422 -22.27 -18.43 -13.77
C ARG A 422 -20.98 -17.95 -13.14
N PHE A 423 -20.76 -16.64 -13.07
CA PHE A 423 -19.61 -16.05 -12.39
C PHE A 423 -19.54 -16.50 -10.92
N PHE A 424 -20.64 -16.37 -10.17
CA PHE A 424 -20.66 -16.74 -8.76
C PHE A 424 -20.72 -18.27 -8.51
N ALA A 425 -21.17 -19.06 -9.48
CA ALA A 425 -21.18 -20.52 -9.43
C ALA A 425 -19.80 -21.16 -9.64
N GLN A 426 -18.79 -20.40 -10.08
CA GLN A 426 -17.44 -20.92 -10.28
C GLN A 426 -16.90 -21.54 -8.98
N GLY A 427 -16.52 -22.82 -9.03
CA GLY A 427 -16.00 -23.56 -7.88
C GLY A 427 -16.97 -23.61 -6.69
N LEU A 428 -18.28 -23.60 -6.94
CA LEU A 428 -19.30 -23.51 -5.88
C LEU A 428 -19.17 -24.61 -4.81
N SER A 429 -18.87 -25.84 -5.23
CA SER A 429 -18.70 -27.02 -4.37
C SER A 429 -17.31 -27.14 -3.74
N GLU A 430 -16.36 -26.28 -4.10
CA GLU A 430 -14.98 -26.30 -3.57
C GLU A 430 -14.89 -25.61 -2.19
N THR A 431 -15.84 -25.83 -1.28
CA THR A 431 -15.98 -25.03 -0.04
C THR A 431 -14.79 -25.13 0.92
N ASP A 432 -14.00 -26.21 0.82
CA ASP A 432 -12.79 -26.41 1.62
C ASP A 432 -11.53 -25.80 0.99
N HIS A 433 -11.63 -25.28 -0.24
CA HIS A 433 -10.50 -24.65 -0.92
C HIS A 433 -10.05 -23.40 -0.16
N PRO A 434 -8.75 -23.25 0.18
CA PRO A 434 -8.25 -22.12 0.97
C PRO A 434 -8.63 -20.73 0.40
N ALA A 435 -8.63 -20.60 -0.93
CA ALA A 435 -9.03 -19.39 -1.64
C ALA A 435 -10.51 -19.35 -2.11
N TYR A 436 -11.41 -20.13 -1.51
CA TYR A 436 -12.80 -20.25 -1.96
C TYR A 436 -13.47 -18.90 -2.22
N SER A 437 -13.25 -17.90 -1.37
CA SER A 437 -13.81 -16.55 -1.50
C SER A 437 -13.29 -15.76 -2.70
N HIS A 438 -12.06 -16.00 -3.14
CA HIS A 438 -11.36 -15.19 -4.15
C HIS A 438 -11.36 -15.81 -5.55
N LEU A 439 -11.51 -17.14 -5.67
CA LEU A 439 -11.42 -17.88 -6.94
C LEU A 439 -12.21 -17.25 -8.11
N PRO A 440 -13.49 -16.83 -7.96
CA PRO A 440 -14.21 -16.22 -9.08
C PRO A 440 -13.52 -14.96 -9.65
N ARG A 441 -12.97 -14.11 -8.77
CA ARG A 441 -12.27 -12.88 -9.16
C ARG A 441 -10.90 -13.18 -9.75
N TRP A 442 -10.12 -14.05 -9.13
CA TRP A 442 -8.79 -14.42 -9.63
C TRP A 442 -8.84 -15.14 -10.97
N ARG A 443 -9.81 -16.04 -11.18
CA ARG A 443 -10.03 -16.68 -12.50
C ARG A 443 -10.42 -15.66 -13.56
N SER A 444 -11.27 -14.69 -13.21
CA SER A 444 -11.71 -13.65 -14.14
C SER A 444 -10.59 -12.67 -14.49
N ALA A 445 -9.74 -12.30 -13.53
CA ALA A 445 -8.53 -11.51 -13.78
C ALA A 445 -7.52 -12.31 -14.62
N SER A 446 -7.28 -13.58 -14.29
CA SER A 446 -6.36 -14.45 -15.03
C SER A 446 -6.76 -14.67 -16.48
N ALA A 447 -8.05 -14.52 -16.82
CA ALA A 447 -8.49 -14.56 -18.20
C ALA A 447 -7.84 -13.47 -19.08
N LEU A 448 -7.32 -12.39 -18.49
CA LEU A 448 -6.57 -11.34 -19.19
C LEU A 448 -5.21 -11.81 -19.70
N LYS A 449 -4.62 -12.86 -19.09
CA LYS A 449 -3.35 -13.45 -19.52
C LYS A 449 -3.38 -14.02 -20.94
N ARG A 450 -4.58 -14.18 -21.54
CA ARG A 450 -4.74 -14.47 -22.97
C ARG A 450 -4.15 -13.39 -23.89
N LEU A 451 -3.94 -12.18 -23.37
CA LEU A 451 -3.34 -11.06 -24.09
C LEU A 451 -1.80 -11.11 -24.07
N PHE A 452 -1.21 -11.97 -23.24
CA PHE A 452 0.24 -12.11 -23.15
C PHE A 452 0.83 -12.62 -24.47
N SER A 453 2.06 -12.19 -24.73
CA SER A 453 2.87 -12.70 -25.85
C SER A 453 3.01 -14.23 -25.76
N ARG A 454 3.39 -14.86 -26.86
CA ARG A 454 3.60 -16.31 -26.87
C ARG A 454 4.75 -16.68 -25.93
N GLU A 455 5.82 -15.91 -25.97
CA GLU A 455 7.06 -16.09 -25.21
C GLU A 455 6.80 -15.99 -23.71
N LEU A 456 6.00 -14.99 -23.27
CA LEU A 456 5.63 -14.85 -21.87
C LEU A 456 4.75 -16.01 -21.39
N ARG A 457 3.79 -16.46 -22.20
CA ARG A 457 2.96 -17.64 -21.87
C ARG A 457 3.76 -18.94 -21.81
N GLU A 458 4.76 -19.09 -22.68
CA GLU A 458 5.68 -20.24 -22.64
C GLU A 458 6.55 -20.20 -21.38
N THR A 459 7.03 -19.03 -20.98
CA THR A 459 7.82 -18.82 -19.74
C THR A 459 7.00 -19.14 -18.48
N LEU A 460 5.70 -18.82 -18.48
CA LEU A 460 4.79 -19.00 -17.35
C LEU A 460 4.04 -20.34 -17.36
N ARG A 461 4.36 -21.27 -18.27
CA ARG A 461 3.55 -22.49 -18.48
C ARG A 461 3.35 -23.31 -17.21
N ASP A 462 4.40 -23.44 -16.41
CA ASP A 462 4.42 -24.28 -15.20
C ASP A 462 4.30 -23.45 -13.90
N GLU A 463 4.02 -22.15 -14.04
CA GLU A 463 3.84 -21.23 -12.92
C GLU A 463 2.37 -21.19 -12.48
N ASP A 464 2.12 -21.32 -11.18
CA ASP A 464 0.80 -21.10 -10.58
C ASP A 464 0.91 -20.07 -9.43
N PRO A 465 0.48 -18.81 -9.66
CA PRO A 465 0.56 -17.76 -8.66
C PRO A 465 -0.37 -18.04 -7.48
N ILE A 466 -1.51 -18.72 -7.69
CA ILE A 466 -2.44 -19.07 -6.63
C ILE A 466 -1.80 -20.13 -5.73
N ALA A 467 -1.26 -21.21 -6.30
CA ALA A 467 -0.59 -22.25 -5.52
C ALA A 467 0.59 -21.70 -4.72
N ARG A 468 1.41 -20.82 -5.34
CA ARG A 468 2.53 -20.14 -4.65
C ARG A 468 2.04 -19.29 -3.48
N LEU A 469 1.00 -18.48 -3.66
CA LEU A 469 0.40 -17.71 -2.56
C LEU A 469 -0.09 -18.64 -1.45
N LEU A 470 -0.81 -19.71 -1.79
CA LEU A 470 -1.35 -20.64 -0.80
C LEU A 470 -0.24 -21.35 0.01
N ALA A 471 0.89 -21.66 -0.61
CA ALA A 471 2.04 -22.26 0.06
C ALA A 471 2.69 -21.35 1.12
N THR A 472 2.41 -20.04 1.08
CA THR A 472 2.94 -19.07 2.05
C THR A 472 1.97 -18.76 3.20
N LEU A 473 0.83 -19.45 3.28
CA LEU A 473 -0.15 -19.25 4.34
C LEU A 473 0.28 -19.96 5.65
N PRO A 474 -0.12 -19.43 6.82
CA PRO A 474 0.13 -20.07 8.11
C PRO A 474 -0.42 -21.50 8.20
N LEU A 475 0.21 -22.34 9.03
CA LEU A 475 -0.19 -23.74 9.23
C LEU A 475 -1.62 -23.89 9.80
N ASP A 476 -2.06 -22.92 10.60
CA ASP A 476 -3.39 -22.87 11.21
C ASP A 476 -4.45 -22.24 10.28
N PHE A 477 -4.07 -21.69 9.12
CA PHE A 477 -4.98 -21.08 8.16
C PHE A 477 -6.18 -21.98 7.78
N PRO A 478 -6.02 -23.30 7.56
CA PRO A 478 -7.15 -24.18 7.27
C PRO A 478 -8.20 -24.24 8.39
N SER A 479 -7.82 -23.98 9.64
CA SER A 479 -8.72 -24.00 10.81
C SER A 479 -9.55 -22.73 10.96
N LEU A 480 -9.17 -21.64 10.28
CA LEU A 480 -9.87 -20.37 10.32
C LEU A 480 -11.28 -20.47 9.72
N ASP A 481 -12.20 -19.64 10.23
CA ASP A 481 -13.53 -19.53 9.64
C ASP A 481 -13.50 -18.89 8.24
N LEU A 482 -14.61 -19.00 7.49
CA LEU A 482 -14.70 -18.51 6.12
C LEU A 482 -14.39 -17.02 5.97
N LEU A 483 -14.82 -16.19 6.94
CA LEU A 483 -14.55 -14.76 6.90
C LEU A 483 -13.07 -14.49 7.20
N ALA A 484 -12.52 -15.10 8.24
CA ALA A 484 -11.12 -14.95 8.62
C ALA A 484 -10.16 -15.38 7.50
N LYS A 485 -10.42 -16.51 6.81
CA LYS A 485 -9.68 -16.94 5.61
C LYS A 485 -9.71 -15.87 4.52
N ALA A 486 -10.88 -15.31 4.25
CA ALA A 486 -11.04 -14.28 3.24
C ALA A 486 -10.35 -12.97 3.65
N GLN A 487 -10.44 -12.55 4.91
CA GLN A 487 -9.77 -11.35 5.43
C GLN A 487 -8.24 -11.49 5.30
N HIS A 488 -7.68 -12.64 5.66
CA HIS A 488 -6.24 -12.89 5.56
C HIS A 488 -5.74 -12.80 4.10
N LEU A 489 -6.48 -13.37 3.15
CA LEU A 489 -6.15 -13.29 1.73
C LEU A 489 -6.26 -11.86 1.18
N GLU A 490 -7.31 -11.10 1.56
CA GLU A 490 -7.46 -9.70 1.15
C GLU A 490 -6.35 -8.82 1.73
N VAL A 491 -5.96 -9.03 2.99
CA VAL A 491 -4.82 -8.33 3.60
C VAL A 491 -3.54 -8.57 2.79
N LYS A 492 -3.26 -9.83 2.44
CA LYS A 492 -2.02 -10.22 1.79
C LYS A 492 -1.96 -9.84 0.31
N THR A 493 -3.10 -9.79 -0.38
CA THR A 493 -3.16 -9.50 -1.83
C THR A 493 -3.53 -8.05 -2.12
N LEU A 494 -4.72 -7.61 -1.73
CA LEU A 494 -5.25 -6.30 -2.08
C LEU A 494 -4.74 -5.19 -1.15
N LEU A 495 -4.81 -5.37 0.17
CA LEU A 495 -4.46 -4.30 1.12
C LEU A 495 -2.99 -3.90 0.98
N SER A 496 -2.07 -4.83 1.22
CA SER A 496 -0.63 -4.53 1.19
C SER A 496 -0.14 -4.20 -0.23
N GLY A 497 -0.60 -4.96 -1.23
CA GLY A 497 -0.10 -4.87 -2.61
C GLY A 497 -0.69 -3.72 -3.44
N TYR A 498 -1.92 -3.29 -3.14
CA TYR A 498 -2.63 -2.30 -3.95
C TYR A 498 -3.12 -1.09 -3.13
N ILE A 499 -3.90 -1.30 -2.06
CA ILE A 499 -4.52 -0.21 -1.28
C ILE A 499 -3.48 0.63 -0.55
N LEU A 500 -2.58 0.00 0.20
CA LEU A 500 -1.51 0.70 0.95
C LEU A 500 -0.34 1.09 0.05
N SER A 501 -0.14 0.40 -1.07
CA SER A 501 0.97 0.65 -1.99
C SER A 501 0.57 1.60 -3.12
N SER A 502 0.00 1.10 -4.22
CA SER A 502 -0.30 1.90 -5.42
C SER A 502 -1.30 3.03 -5.16
N GLN A 503 -2.36 2.74 -4.41
CA GLN A 503 -3.40 3.71 -4.09
C GLN A 503 -3.02 4.59 -2.87
N GLY A 504 -2.23 4.03 -1.94
CA GLY A 504 -1.79 4.67 -0.71
C GLY A 504 -0.42 5.34 -0.86
N ASP A 505 0.60 4.74 -0.27
CA ASP A 505 1.95 5.30 -0.14
C ASP A 505 2.48 5.87 -1.47
N ARG A 506 2.35 5.17 -2.59
CA ARG A 506 2.90 5.63 -3.88
C ARG A 506 2.18 6.88 -4.42
N ALA A 507 0.86 6.92 -4.35
CA ALA A 507 0.07 8.06 -4.82
C ALA A 507 0.23 9.29 -3.90
N LEU A 508 0.28 9.06 -2.58
CA LEU A 508 0.41 10.14 -1.60
C LEU A 508 1.83 10.69 -1.54
N MET A 509 2.84 9.82 -1.50
CA MET A 509 4.24 10.24 -1.39
C MET A 509 4.79 10.84 -2.68
N ALA A 510 4.11 10.67 -3.83
CA ALA A 510 4.43 11.42 -5.05
C ALA A 510 4.40 12.94 -4.84
N HIS A 511 3.63 13.43 -3.87
CA HIS A 511 3.51 14.83 -3.50
C HIS A 511 3.88 15.10 -2.03
N ALA A 512 4.67 14.20 -1.43
CA ALA A 512 5.13 14.30 -0.05
C ALA A 512 3.98 14.52 0.96
N VAL A 513 2.93 13.71 0.84
CA VAL A 513 1.84 13.62 1.81
C VAL A 513 1.92 12.28 2.53
N GLU A 514 1.92 12.31 3.86
CA GLU A 514 1.88 11.11 4.70
C GLU A 514 0.43 10.68 4.98
N GLY A 515 0.06 9.48 4.55
CA GLY A 515 -1.15 8.81 5.03
C GLY A 515 -0.93 8.09 6.37
N ARG A 516 -1.88 8.21 7.29
CA ARG A 516 -1.91 7.52 8.58
C ARG A 516 -3.23 6.74 8.74
N PHE A 517 -3.15 5.49 9.19
CA PHE A 517 -4.26 4.53 9.13
C PHE A 517 -4.65 4.02 10.53
N PRO A 518 -5.64 4.64 11.22
CA PRO A 518 -6.05 4.24 12.57
C PRO A 518 -6.60 2.81 12.65
N PHE A 519 -7.27 2.32 11.60
CA PHE A 519 -7.79 0.94 11.56
C PHE A 519 -6.69 -0.13 11.56
N LEU A 520 -5.46 0.23 11.19
CA LEU A 520 -4.29 -0.65 11.20
C LEU A 520 -3.43 -0.48 12.47
N ASP A 521 -3.94 0.25 13.47
CA ASP A 521 -3.30 0.31 14.79
C ASP A 521 -3.20 -1.08 15.42
N ALA A 522 -2.07 -1.35 16.07
CA ALA A 522 -1.80 -2.65 16.65
C ALA A 522 -2.88 -3.08 17.66
N GLY A 523 -3.48 -2.14 18.41
CA GLY A 523 -4.57 -2.42 19.36
C GLY A 523 -5.92 -2.66 18.66
N VAL A 524 -6.23 -1.87 17.63
CA VAL A 524 -7.47 -2.04 16.84
C VAL A 524 -7.47 -3.38 16.11
N VAL A 525 -6.35 -3.75 15.48
CA VAL A 525 -6.24 -5.03 14.78
C VAL A 525 -6.33 -6.19 15.75
N ALA A 526 -5.65 -6.10 16.91
CA ALA A 526 -5.74 -7.12 17.97
C ALA A 526 -7.20 -7.41 18.30
N PHE A 527 -7.92 -6.34 18.65
CA PHE A 527 -9.31 -6.41 19.05
C PHE A 527 -10.18 -6.99 17.93
N CYS A 528 -10.04 -6.50 16.69
CA CYS A 528 -10.81 -6.99 15.55
C CYS A 528 -10.55 -8.46 15.19
N SER A 529 -9.34 -8.96 15.46
CA SER A 529 -8.93 -10.33 15.16
C SER A 529 -9.62 -11.33 16.10
N GLU A 530 -9.90 -10.90 17.32
CA GLU A 530 -10.55 -11.71 18.35
C GLU A 530 -12.08 -11.58 18.36
N LEU A 531 -12.65 -10.63 17.61
CA LEU A 531 -14.09 -10.47 17.48
C LEU A 531 -14.74 -11.68 16.77
N PRO A 532 -15.87 -12.20 17.29
CA PRO A 532 -16.66 -13.18 16.57
C PRO A 532 -17.02 -12.71 15.16
N ALA A 533 -16.85 -13.57 14.14
CA ALA A 533 -17.15 -13.22 12.74
C ALA A 533 -18.56 -12.65 12.53
N ARG A 534 -19.54 -13.09 13.32
CA ARG A 534 -20.93 -12.58 13.30
C ARG A 534 -21.07 -11.11 13.72
N TYR A 535 -20.13 -10.56 14.49
CA TYR A 535 -20.11 -9.15 14.88
C TYR A 535 -19.55 -8.28 13.76
N LYS A 536 -18.61 -8.82 12.97
CA LYS A 536 -18.09 -8.18 11.76
C LYS A 536 -19.09 -8.24 10.61
N LEU A 537 -19.65 -9.42 10.33
CA LEU A 537 -20.60 -9.67 9.26
C LEU A 537 -21.85 -10.43 9.74
N ARG A 538 -22.94 -9.70 10.05
CA ARG A 538 -24.20 -10.29 10.53
C ARG A 538 -25.15 -10.53 9.35
N GLY A 539 -25.32 -11.79 8.96
CA GLY A 539 -26.04 -12.09 7.71
C GLY A 539 -25.30 -11.47 6.52
N LEU A 540 -25.94 -10.51 5.84
CA LEU A 540 -25.35 -9.70 4.76
C LEU A 540 -25.05 -8.26 5.19
N ASP A 541 -25.24 -7.92 6.47
CA ASP A 541 -24.91 -6.60 7.03
C ASP A 541 -23.41 -6.56 7.37
N GLU A 542 -22.64 -5.95 6.47
CA GLU A 542 -21.20 -5.72 6.63
C GLU A 542 -20.90 -4.71 7.73
N LYS A 543 -19.68 -4.80 8.30
CA LYS A 543 -19.19 -3.83 9.30
C LYS A 543 -20.17 -3.63 10.45
N HIS A 544 -20.87 -4.69 10.86
CA HIS A 544 -22.04 -4.57 11.74
C HIS A 544 -21.71 -3.99 13.12
N VAL A 545 -20.57 -4.38 13.71
CA VAL A 545 -20.04 -3.79 14.96
C VAL A 545 -19.55 -2.35 14.75
N LEU A 546 -18.97 -2.03 13.59
CA LEU A 546 -18.50 -0.68 13.28
C LEU A 546 -19.66 0.30 13.09
N LYS A 547 -20.73 -0.11 12.41
CA LYS A 547 -21.96 0.70 12.29
C LYS A 547 -22.55 1.04 13.66
N ARG A 548 -22.50 0.11 14.63
CA ARG A 548 -22.85 0.40 16.03
C ARG A 548 -21.86 1.35 16.68
N ALA A 549 -20.57 1.08 16.53
CA ALA A 549 -19.51 1.90 17.08
C ALA A 549 -19.54 3.34 16.55
N ALA A 550 -20.08 3.58 15.34
CA ALA A 550 -20.18 4.91 14.75
C ALA A 550 -21.46 5.69 15.13
N ARG A 551 -22.47 5.04 15.75
CA ARG A 551 -23.73 5.71 16.14
C ARG A 551 -23.49 6.92 17.02
N GLY A 552 -24.13 8.04 16.66
CA GLY A 552 -24.02 9.33 17.34
C GLY A 552 -22.84 10.20 16.89
N LEU A 553 -21.84 9.61 16.23
CA LEU A 553 -20.65 10.33 15.72
C LEU A 553 -20.79 10.73 14.26
N VAL A 554 -21.42 9.88 13.45
CA VAL A 554 -21.69 10.13 12.02
C VAL A 554 -23.20 10.20 11.75
N PRO A 555 -23.64 10.89 10.67
CA PRO A 555 -25.05 10.94 10.30
C PRO A 555 -25.64 9.54 10.08
N ASP A 556 -26.91 9.33 10.48
CA ASP A 556 -27.59 8.03 10.37
C ASP A 556 -27.72 7.57 8.90
N GLU A 557 -27.81 8.52 7.97
CA GLU A 557 -27.83 8.26 6.53
C GLU A 557 -26.54 7.59 6.04
N ILE A 558 -25.40 7.91 6.65
CA ILE A 558 -24.12 7.27 6.34
C ILE A 558 -24.10 5.83 6.87
N LEU A 559 -24.71 5.57 8.04
CA LEU A 559 -24.85 4.23 8.61
C LEU A 559 -25.76 3.32 7.79
N ALA A 560 -26.82 3.89 7.20
CA ALA A 560 -27.82 3.18 6.40
C ALA A 560 -27.40 2.99 4.92
N ARG A 561 -26.39 3.73 4.45
CA ARG A 561 -25.92 3.70 3.07
C ARG A 561 -25.32 2.32 2.73
N ALA A 562 -25.64 1.82 1.54
CA ALA A 562 -24.94 0.67 0.97
C ALA A 562 -23.48 1.02 0.65
N LYS A 563 -22.54 0.14 1.01
CA LYS A 563 -21.12 0.32 0.67
C LYS A 563 -20.93 0.49 -0.83
N GLN A 564 -20.20 1.53 -1.22
CA GLN A 564 -19.69 1.73 -2.56
C GLN A 564 -18.16 1.53 -2.56
N PRO A 565 -17.60 0.77 -3.49
CA PRO A 565 -16.16 0.71 -3.67
C PRO A 565 -15.67 2.02 -4.28
N TYR A 566 -14.49 2.48 -3.85
CA TYR A 566 -13.83 3.61 -4.48
C TYR A 566 -13.43 3.22 -5.92
N ARG A 567 -13.97 3.94 -6.90
CA ARG A 567 -13.81 3.67 -8.33
C ARG A 567 -13.55 4.99 -9.05
N ALA A 568 -12.87 4.88 -10.19
CA ALA A 568 -12.62 5.99 -11.10
C ALA A 568 -12.95 5.54 -12.53
N PRO A 569 -13.19 6.48 -13.46
CA PRO A 569 -13.35 6.14 -14.87
C PRO A 569 -12.10 5.40 -15.38
N ASP A 570 -12.23 4.14 -15.80
CA ASP A 570 -11.09 3.31 -16.20
C ASP A 570 -10.69 3.50 -17.68
N ALA A 571 -10.93 2.51 -18.54
CA ALA A 571 -10.50 2.54 -19.94
C ALA A 571 -11.12 3.71 -20.72
N ALA A 572 -12.29 4.20 -20.29
CA ALA A 572 -12.95 5.38 -20.84
C ALA A 572 -12.04 6.63 -20.86
N CYS A 573 -11.07 6.74 -19.94
CA CYS A 573 -10.10 7.83 -19.94
C CYS A 573 -9.17 7.84 -21.16
N PHE A 574 -8.96 6.68 -21.78
CA PHE A 574 -7.93 6.47 -22.81
C PHE A 574 -8.52 6.20 -24.19
N VAL A 575 -9.83 6.34 -24.34
CA VAL A 575 -10.54 6.10 -25.60
C VAL A 575 -11.47 7.28 -25.91
N GLY A 576 -11.56 7.66 -27.19
CA GLY A 576 -12.38 8.78 -27.66
C GLY A 576 -11.55 9.99 -28.12
N GLY A 577 -12.23 11.08 -28.49
CA GLY A 577 -11.61 12.26 -29.14
C GLY A 577 -10.66 13.09 -28.29
N TYR A 578 -10.57 12.81 -26.99
CA TYR A 578 -9.64 13.47 -26.05
C TYR A 578 -8.55 12.52 -25.53
N ALA A 579 -8.48 11.29 -26.05
CA ALA A 579 -7.44 10.34 -25.68
C ALA A 579 -6.05 10.94 -26.01
N PRO A 580 -5.10 10.95 -25.06
CA PRO A 580 -3.77 11.49 -25.31
C PRO A 580 -3.01 10.72 -26.41
N ASP A 581 -2.15 11.42 -27.15
CA ASP A 581 -1.38 10.85 -28.26
C ASP A 581 -0.51 9.64 -27.83
N TYR A 582 0.05 9.69 -26.62
CA TYR A 582 0.87 8.61 -26.05
C TYR A 582 0.13 7.27 -26.03
N VAL A 583 -1.21 7.25 -25.97
CA VAL A 583 -1.98 6.00 -25.96
C VAL A 583 -1.81 5.26 -27.28
N SER A 584 -1.87 5.97 -28.41
CA SER A 584 -1.67 5.36 -29.72
C SER A 584 -0.21 5.00 -29.97
N GLU A 585 0.72 5.83 -29.50
CA GLU A 585 2.17 5.58 -29.60
C GLU A 585 2.61 4.34 -28.82
N LEU A 586 2.12 4.16 -27.59
CA LEU A 586 2.51 3.04 -26.73
C LEU A 586 1.78 1.72 -27.04
N LEU A 587 0.62 1.79 -27.69
CA LEU A 587 -0.18 0.62 -28.05
C LEU A 587 -0.09 0.24 -29.53
N CYS A 588 0.78 0.89 -30.32
CA CYS A 588 1.05 0.44 -31.69
C CYS A 588 1.77 -0.92 -31.71
N PRO A 589 1.62 -1.71 -32.78
CA PRO A 589 2.19 -3.06 -32.84
C PRO A 589 3.70 -3.13 -32.58
N GLU A 590 4.45 -2.14 -33.05
CA GLU A 590 5.91 -2.05 -32.87
C GLU A 590 6.28 -1.81 -31.40
N ALA A 591 5.57 -0.89 -30.72
CA ALA A 591 5.80 -0.61 -29.30
C ALA A 591 5.41 -1.80 -28.41
N VAL A 592 4.29 -2.47 -28.72
CA VAL A 592 3.85 -3.68 -27.99
C VAL A 592 4.85 -4.82 -28.15
N SER A 593 5.33 -5.05 -29.37
CA SER A 593 6.35 -6.08 -29.65
C SER A 593 7.64 -5.80 -28.91
N SER A 594 8.09 -4.53 -28.87
CA SER A 594 9.36 -4.13 -28.25
C SER A 594 9.38 -4.38 -26.74
N ALA A 595 8.25 -4.23 -26.05
CA ALA A 595 8.15 -4.53 -24.62
C ALA A 595 8.08 -6.03 -24.32
N GLY A 596 7.66 -6.86 -25.28
CA GLY A 596 7.65 -8.32 -25.20
C GLY A 596 6.58 -8.94 -24.28
N LEU A 597 5.74 -8.14 -23.63
CA LEU A 597 4.74 -8.65 -22.67
C LEU A 597 3.44 -9.15 -23.32
N PHE A 598 2.99 -8.54 -24.43
CA PHE A 598 1.67 -8.78 -25.00
C PHE A 598 1.71 -9.15 -26.47
N ASP A 599 0.65 -9.81 -26.94
CA ASP A 599 0.42 -10.12 -28.35
C ASP A 599 -0.09 -8.85 -29.08
N PRO A 600 0.66 -8.30 -30.05
CA PRO A 600 0.31 -7.05 -30.73
C PRO A 600 -1.06 -7.08 -31.42
N VAL A 601 -1.42 -8.22 -32.03
CA VAL A 601 -2.70 -8.39 -32.74
C VAL A 601 -3.86 -8.43 -31.76
N ALA A 602 -3.67 -9.07 -30.59
CA ALA A 602 -4.66 -9.06 -29.53
C ALA A 602 -4.87 -7.65 -28.96
N ILE A 603 -3.80 -6.86 -28.81
CA ILE A 603 -3.88 -5.48 -28.30
C ILE A 603 -4.58 -4.56 -29.30
N GLU A 604 -4.28 -4.67 -30.60
CA GLU A 604 -4.97 -3.89 -31.63
C GLU A 604 -6.48 -4.15 -31.63
N ARG A 605 -6.88 -5.43 -31.54
CA ARG A 605 -8.30 -5.83 -31.43
C ARG A 605 -8.96 -5.31 -30.16
N LEU A 606 -8.27 -5.36 -29.02
CA LEU A 606 -8.76 -4.82 -27.76
C LEU A 606 -9.00 -3.32 -27.86
N LEU A 607 -8.04 -2.56 -28.42
CA LEU A 607 -8.13 -1.12 -28.57
C LEU A 607 -9.27 -0.73 -29.53
N ALA A 608 -9.40 -1.42 -30.68
CA ALA A 608 -10.49 -1.20 -31.63
C ALA A 608 -11.86 -1.44 -30.96
N LYS A 609 -12.00 -2.54 -30.21
CA LYS A 609 -13.22 -2.85 -29.45
C LYS A 609 -13.54 -1.78 -28.40
N CYS A 610 -12.53 -1.28 -27.67
CA CYS A 610 -12.75 -0.26 -26.65
C CYS A 610 -13.16 1.08 -27.27
N ARG A 611 -12.52 1.46 -28.40
CA ARG A 611 -12.85 2.68 -29.15
C ARG A 611 -14.27 2.65 -29.73
N SER A 612 -14.70 1.52 -30.31
CA SER A 612 -16.06 1.42 -30.85
C SER A 612 -17.10 1.51 -29.74
N ARG A 613 -16.89 0.78 -28.64
CA ARG A 613 -17.85 0.77 -27.52
C ARG A 613 -17.92 2.07 -26.75
N ALA A 614 -16.83 2.83 -26.66
CA ALA A 614 -16.84 4.14 -26.00
C ALA A 614 -17.92 5.10 -26.56
N ASN A 615 -18.30 4.90 -27.83
CA ASN A 615 -19.35 5.69 -28.48
C ASN A 615 -20.77 5.07 -28.34
N GLU A 616 -20.88 3.82 -27.88
CA GLU A 616 -22.12 3.03 -27.86
C GLU A 616 -22.62 2.71 -26.43
N GLY A 617 -21.75 2.75 -25.40
CA GLY A 617 -22.11 2.48 -24.01
C GLY A 617 -20.93 2.13 -23.10
N PRO A 618 -21.18 1.73 -21.84
CA PRO A 618 -20.12 1.45 -20.87
C PRO A 618 -19.31 0.20 -21.24
N LEU A 619 -18.00 0.27 -21.00
CA LEU A 619 -17.07 -0.86 -21.17
C LEU A 619 -17.29 -1.91 -20.07
N SER A 620 -17.04 -3.17 -20.41
CA SER A 620 -17.10 -4.25 -19.42
C SER A 620 -15.93 -4.13 -18.43
N ASN A 621 -16.08 -4.64 -17.20
CA ASN A 621 -14.99 -4.67 -16.21
C ASN A 621 -13.73 -5.37 -16.76
N ALA A 622 -13.89 -6.42 -17.56
CA ALA A 622 -12.77 -7.13 -18.16
C ALA A 622 -12.05 -6.28 -19.22
N ASP A 623 -12.79 -5.55 -20.07
CA ASP A 623 -12.19 -4.65 -21.07
C ASP A 623 -11.53 -3.44 -20.39
N ASN A 624 -12.14 -2.90 -19.34
CA ASN A 624 -11.56 -1.84 -18.50
C ASN A 624 -10.20 -2.28 -17.96
N MET A 625 -10.16 -3.40 -17.24
CA MET A 625 -8.91 -3.90 -16.66
C MET A 625 -7.86 -4.27 -17.71
N ALA A 626 -8.30 -4.85 -18.84
CA ALA A 626 -7.41 -5.23 -19.93
C ALA A 626 -6.68 -4.01 -20.50
N LEU A 627 -7.41 -2.97 -20.90
CA LEU A 627 -6.79 -1.81 -21.55
C LEU A 627 -5.89 -1.05 -20.57
N VAL A 628 -6.35 -0.82 -19.34
CA VAL A 628 -5.57 -0.11 -18.33
C VAL A 628 -4.31 -0.91 -17.95
N GLY A 629 -4.44 -2.23 -17.82
CA GLY A 629 -3.31 -3.14 -17.55
C GLY A 629 -2.25 -3.13 -18.65
N VAL A 630 -2.67 -3.25 -19.91
CA VAL A 630 -1.74 -3.22 -21.05
C VAL A 630 -1.07 -1.85 -21.17
N LEU A 631 -1.85 -0.77 -21.11
CA LEU A 631 -1.33 0.59 -21.24
C LEU A 631 -0.35 0.93 -20.11
N SER A 632 -0.69 0.60 -18.86
CA SER A 632 0.20 0.85 -17.72
C SER A 632 1.48 0.01 -17.77
N SER A 633 1.42 -1.25 -18.23
CA SER A 633 2.62 -2.04 -18.49
C SER A 633 3.53 -1.39 -19.54
N GLN A 634 2.95 -0.87 -20.63
CA GLN A 634 3.71 -0.18 -21.68
C GLN A 634 4.35 1.12 -21.19
N ILE A 635 3.59 1.93 -20.44
CA ILE A 635 4.10 3.15 -19.80
C ILE A 635 5.27 2.81 -18.87
N LEU A 636 5.12 1.78 -18.04
CA LEU A 636 6.14 1.39 -17.07
C LEU A 636 7.43 0.93 -17.77
N TRP A 637 7.27 0.11 -18.82
CA TRP A 637 8.40 -0.35 -19.63
C TRP A 637 9.13 0.82 -20.28
N ASP A 638 8.39 1.73 -20.90
CA ASP A 638 8.95 2.89 -21.57
C ASP A 638 9.76 3.76 -20.59
N ARG A 639 9.17 4.09 -19.44
CA ARG A 639 9.76 5.04 -18.47
C ARG A 639 10.89 4.47 -17.63
N LEU A 640 10.82 3.20 -17.22
CA LEU A 640 11.77 2.63 -16.25
C LEU A 640 12.70 1.57 -16.82
N ILE A 641 12.37 0.96 -17.96
CA ILE A 641 13.18 -0.10 -18.56
C ILE A 641 13.87 0.40 -19.83
N ARG A 642 13.11 0.88 -20.82
CA ARG A 642 13.65 1.33 -22.12
C ARG A 642 14.44 2.63 -22.01
N SER A 643 13.84 3.66 -21.43
CA SER A 643 14.37 5.02 -21.41
C SER A 643 14.61 5.45 -19.98
N PRO A 644 15.64 4.90 -19.30
CA PRO A 644 15.91 5.26 -17.91
C PRO A 644 16.13 6.76 -17.77
N ALA A 645 15.52 7.34 -16.74
CA ALA A 645 15.81 8.72 -16.39
C ALA A 645 17.31 8.86 -16.11
N ASN A 646 17.98 9.79 -16.80
CA ASN A 646 19.32 10.22 -16.40
C ASN A 646 19.17 11.09 -15.14
N LEU A 647 19.19 10.43 -13.98
CA LEU A 647 18.95 11.10 -12.70
C LEU A 647 20.16 11.99 -12.37
N PRO A 648 19.97 13.32 -12.22
CA PRO A 648 21.05 14.19 -11.79
C PRO A 648 21.47 13.86 -10.36
N GLU A 649 22.71 14.19 -9.99
CA GLU A 649 23.11 14.11 -8.59
C GLU A 649 22.36 15.15 -7.76
N ALA A 650 21.69 14.72 -6.69
CA ALA A 650 21.07 15.64 -5.75
C ALA A 650 22.14 16.40 -4.94
N PRO A 651 21.92 17.67 -4.56
CA PRO A 651 22.71 18.33 -3.54
C PRO A 651 22.39 17.73 -2.17
N VAL A 652 23.42 17.27 -1.44
CA VAL A 652 23.28 16.49 -0.20
C VAL A 652 24.23 16.99 0.88
N GLU A 653 23.76 17.04 2.13
CA GLU A 653 24.62 17.24 3.30
C GLU A 653 25.21 15.89 3.78
N GLU A 654 26.53 15.79 3.83
CA GLU A 654 27.23 14.57 4.25
C GLU A 654 27.34 14.48 5.77
N ARG A 655 26.95 13.33 6.32
CA ARG A 655 27.10 13.00 7.74
C ARG A 655 28.16 11.91 7.91
N ARG A 656 29.10 12.16 8.81
CA ARG A 656 30.20 11.24 9.14
C ARG A 656 30.26 10.98 10.63
N ALA A 657 30.70 9.78 11.01
CA ALA A 657 30.95 9.42 12.39
C ALA A 657 32.03 10.32 13.02
N PRO A 658 31.96 10.57 14.34
CA PRO A 658 32.92 11.45 15.03
C PRO A 658 34.39 11.05 14.78
N ALA A 659 34.70 9.75 14.86
CA ALA A 659 36.06 9.23 14.65
C ALA A 659 36.65 9.50 13.24
N ASP A 660 35.80 9.70 12.23
CA ASP A 660 36.22 9.95 10.85
C ASP A 660 36.38 11.45 10.55
N ARG A 661 35.87 12.34 11.43
CA ARG A 661 36.09 13.79 11.33
C ARG A 661 37.51 14.16 11.78
N ASP A 662 38.02 13.51 12.81
CA ASP A 662 39.35 13.77 13.38
C ASP A 662 40.48 13.27 12.46
N ARG A 663 40.26 12.19 11.70
CA ARG A 663 41.25 11.68 10.73
C ARG A 663 41.51 12.64 9.57
N ASP A 664 40.46 13.28 9.04
CA ASP A 664 40.60 14.28 7.98
C ASP A 664 41.16 15.61 8.52
N ALA A 665 40.89 15.96 9.78
CA ALA A 665 41.47 17.13 10.44
C ALA A 665 42.96 16.94 10.78
N MET A 666 43.43 15.70 10.94
CA MET A 666 44.86 15.37 11.06
C MET A 666 45.56 15.15 9.72
N ALA A 667 44.81 14.88 8.65
CA ALA A 667 45.33 14.70 7.29
C ALA A 667 45.36 16.00 6.45
N ARG A 668 44.70 17.06 6.93
CA ARG A 668 44.79 18.44 6.42
C ARG A 668 45.73 19.25 7.31
#